data_AF-A0A9P5UZC1-F1
#
_entry.id   AF-A0A9P5UZC1-F1
#
_cell.length_a   1.000
_cell.length_b   1.000
_cell.length_c   1.000
_cell.angle_alpha   90.00
_cell.angle_beta   90.00
_cell.angle_gamma   90.00
#
_symmetry.space_group_name_H-M   'P 1'
#
loop_
_entity.id
_entity.type
_entity.pdbx_description
1 polymer ?
#
loop_
_entity_poly.entity_id
_entity_poly.type
_entity_poly.pdbx_seq_one_letter_code
_entity_poly.pdbx_strand_id
1 'polypeptide(L)'
;MSSADQQHINHKVKIFIPCHYDLSQVEICAPFLDRYGGVVFVYDWNVAKENITDYYRRQYPDGWVKVLPFSLRNILSAIKNLDHRLERPLPGSQDTTANTSGSNTSLTCGTSPGGTSGNGSSILCEAKRQHQVVFLLTGSMNSDYGVFGLTQKRILDAVKDALPERVRAVNVIGHCMYGCASCSGVEHKVPLYFTRYFNKSLPYTAKDVRTIYTPNNPAIAPTSDSAHAVLVAPSCGSTSIIAQKPLIQLFHRLEQTGKWKFIWKMHPSSLQLDGYDTDDASGVEQAELENVKFILDNFTVTQNEHACLLPFMEAFDVIITDLHSSVPFIATYFTPKIILSYFNDADYGTPERHQEFMDQLTTFVEPEELEALLTTLPTAKGDPSFFYSQYGHVDGKEDLRFGNLAKWPTEQFEPTQPFLYRQVMGQIAVEWRKIWKETTEKYADDIEGANNALGFNAKFPLLKGEDTLTLPKTLPRVLPRERRAAGVELRIMSFNIWNGGFSSGYPIEHTAKAILASGADVVGLQECSTTQINGKRKYMLPELIKHLPGWYYSDQKLRETSEGPRNPWGVVSKFPIVNTTELGFGVKIQLNNHRHPETEPSYIGLPENQYPSTTRSRTSSSSLYGNDSTRFMYLFNCHLYYFPYQPFQLLKIPYDDQPFLSTAEEAIESCRVARGKEMEAILGEIRKVAEQEKDVSIFLTGDFNEPSHLDWTPLSVLAGLQPLVVEWPMTEMAYKAGLVDLWRAYRPHTSSGTVSSPTSPNGSSNGFPYNRSNSINSINGSIGSRTDIDDTSSERDKAERAVIERPGMTWSVLRTEVDETDHYDRIDFIFGLDRESSPIALKEVAVKFGEELSRSGEKNDKVFKPWPSDHRAVIATVLM
;
A
#
# COMPACT_ATOMS: atom_id res chain seq x y z
N MET A 1 -43.58 2.95 15.48
CA MET A 1 -42.63 3.54 14.51
C MET A 1 -43.10 3.15 13.12
N SER A 2 -43.35 4.12 12.24
CA SER A 2 -43.79 3.89 10.87
C SER A 2 -42.72 3.17 10.05
N SER A 3 -43.14 2.37 9.06
CA SER A 3 -42.25 1.70 8.09
C SER A 3 -41.36 2.66 7.30
N ALA A 4 -41.71 3.94 7.22
CA ALA A 4 -40.93 4.99 6.58
C ALA A 4 -39.66 5.38 7.39
N ASP A 5 -39.66 5.22 8.72
CA ASP A 5 -38.52 5.65 9.56
C ASP A 5 -37.40 4.60 9.63
N GLN A 6 -37.69 3.34 9.26
CA GLN A 6 -36.68 2.27 9.14
C GLN A 6 -35.90 2.31 7.81
N GLN A 7 -36.23 3.25 6.91
CA GLN A 7 -35.62 3.43 5.59
C GLN A 7 -34.60 4.57 5.51
N HIS A 8 -34.09 5.08 6.64
CA HIS A 8 -32.82 5.82 6.62
C HIS A 8 -31.68 4.81 6.45
N ILE A 9 -31.55 4.31 5.21
CA ILE A 9 -30.40 3.56 4.73
C ILE A 9 -29.15 4.38 5.07
N ASN A 10 -28.20 3.74 5.76
CA ASN A 10 -26.91 4.34 6.09
C ASN A 10 -26.08 4.47 4.79
N HIS A 11 -26.45 5.42 3.92
CA HIS A 11 -25.85 5.74 2.62
C HIS A 11 -24.39 6.25 2.73
N LYS A 12 -23.72 6.00 3.85
CA LYS A 12 -22.41 6.60 4.18
C LYS A 12 -21.27 5.57 4.13
N VAL A 13 -21.60 4.29 3.98
CA VAL A 13 -20.62 3.20 3.84
C VAL A 13 -20.77 2.54 2.48
N LYS A 14 -19.64 2.20 1.86
CA LYS A 14 -19.52 1.29 0.71
C LYS A 14 -18.74 0.05 1.11
N ILE A 15 -19.20 -1.10 0.62
CA ILE A 15 -18.70 -2.41 1.02
C ILE A 15 -17.67 -2.89 0.01
N PHE A 16 -16.45 -3.15 0.49
CA PHE A 16 -15.36 -3.68 -0.33
C PHE A 16 -15.10 -5.13 0.08
N ILE A 17 -15.19 -6.05 -0.87
CA ILE A 17 -15.06 -7.49 -0.58
C ILE A 17 -13.92 -8.08 -1.40
N PRO A 18 -12.84 -8.57 -0.77
CA PRO A 18 -11.87 -9.42 -1.44
C PRO A 18 -12.40 -10.85 -1.56
N CYS A 19 -12.80 -11.21 -2.78
CA CYS A 19 -13.43 -12.48 -3.11
C CYS A 19 -12.39 -13.51 -3.57
N HIS A 20 -12.08 -14.43 -2.68
CA HIS A 20 -11.02 -15.44 -2.80
C HIS A 20 -11.57 -16.86 -2.90
N TYR A 21 -12.87 -17.02 -2.65
CA TYR A 21 -13.55 -18.32 -2.68
C TYR A 21 -14.67 -18.31 -3.72
N ASP A 22 -15.64 -19.21 -3.61
CA ASP A 22 -16.67 -19.44 -4.61
C ASP A 22 -17.97 -18.62 -4.39
N LEU A 23 -19.06 -19.04 -5.03
CA LEU A 23 -20.39 -18.44 -4.87
C LEU A 23 -20.95 -18.53 -3.44
N SER A 24 -20.45 -19.42 -2.57
CA SER A 24 -20.86 -19.43 -1.16
C SER A 24 -20.46 -18.14 -0.43
N GLN A 25 -19.30 -17.55 -0.78
CA GLN A 25 -18.87 -16.25 -0.25
C GLN A 25 -19.84 -15.14 -0.64
N VAL A 26 -20.45 -15.25 -1.82
CA VAL A 26 -21.46 -14.31 -2.30
C VAL A 26 -22.67 -14.30 -1.38
N GLU A 27 -23.11 -15.45 -0.86
CA GLU A 27 -24.30 -15.51 0.00
C GLU A 27 -24.13 -14.78 1.33
N ILE A 28 -22.93 -14.78 1.91
CA ILE A 28 -22.62 -14.08 3.17
C ILE A 28 -22.53 -12.56 2.93
N CYS A 29 -21.95 -12.18 1.80
CA CYS A 29 -21.64 -10.79 1.48
C CYS A 29 -22.79 -10.04 0.81
N ALA A 30 -23.65 -10.74 0.07
CA ALA A 30 -24.75 -10.19 -0.70
C ALA A 30 -25.71 -9.31 0.13
N PRO A 31 -26.11 -9.64 1.38
CA PRO A 31 -26.95 -8.75 2.20
C PRO A 31 -26.36 -7.33 2.33
N PHE A 32 -25.04 -7.25 2.54
CA PHE A 32 -24.36 -5.98 2.66
C PHE A 32 -24.29 -5.24 1.32
N LEU A 33 -24.01 -5.97 0.23
CA LEU A 33 -23.96 -5.38 -1.11
C LEU A 33 -25.33 -4.90 -1.58
N ASP A 34 -26.40 -5.67 -1.35
CA ASP A 34 -27.79 -5.28 -1.63
C ASP A 34 -28.13 -3.95 -0.95
N ARG A 35 -27.73 -3.77 0.31
CA ARG A 35 -28.05 -2.58 1.10
C ARG A 35 -27.15 -1.39 0.84
N TYR A 36 -25.84 -1.58 0.80
CA TYR A 36 -24.85 -0.50 0.82
C TYR A 36 -24.19 -0.27 -0.56
N GLY A 37 -24.21 -1.27 -1.43
CA GLY A 37 -23.45 -1.29 -2.68
C GLY A 37 -21.94 -1.27 -2.41
N GLY A 38 -21.15 -1.32 -3.49
CA GLY A 38 -19.70 -1.24 -3.36
C GLY A 38 -18.93 -1.99 -4.43
N VAL A 39 -17.82 -2.62 -4.03
CA VAL A 39 -16.86 -3.21 -4.97
C VAL A 39 -16.43 -4.59 -4.49
N VAL A 40 -16.56 -5.57 -5.37
CA VAL A 40 -16.03 -6.92 -5.20
C VAL A 40 -14.71 -7.02 -5.96
N PHE A 41 -13.66 -7.42 -5.26
CA PHE A 41 -12.33 -7.60 -5.80
C PHE A 41 -12.04 -9.09 -5.93
N VAL A 42 -12.05 -9.63 -7.14
CA VAL A 42 -11.89 -11.07 -7.38
C VAL A 42 -10.43 -11.39 -7.66
N TYR A 43 -9.86 -12.34 -6.92
CA TYR A 43 -8.47 -12.76 -7.13
C TYR A 43 -8.28 -13.39 -8.51
N ASP A 44 -7.13 -13.10 -9.13
CA ASP A 44 -6.81 -13.60 -10.47
C ASP A 44 -6.64 -15.13 -10.51
N TRP A 45 -6.17 -15.74 -9.42
CA TRP A 45 -5.99 -17.19 -9.27
C TRP A 45 -7.29 -17.92 -8.89
N ASN A 46 -8.36 -17.19 -8.56
CA ASN A 46 -9.61 -17.82 -8.15
C ASN A 46 -10.21 -18.55 -9.35
N VAL A 47 -10.29 -19.88 -9.26
CA VAL A 47 -10.79 -20.75 -10.33
C VAL A 47 -12.26 -20.50 -10.69
N ALA A 48 -13.03 -19.88 -9.80
CA ALA A 48 -14.43 -19.52 -10.02
C ALA A 48 -14.59 -18.04 -10.43
N LYS A 49 -13.50 -17.34 -10.78
CA LYS A 49 -13.50 -15.90 -11.07
C LYS A 49 -14.52 -15.50 -12.13
N GLU A 50 -14.61 -16.20 -13.24
CA GLU A 50 -15.55 -15.91 -14.32
C GLU A 50 -16.99 -16.04 -13.82
N ASN A 51 -17.30 -17.16 -13.15
CA ASN A 51 -18.64 -17.45 -12.61
C ASN A 51 -19.08 -16.40 -11.57
N ILE A 52 -18.19 -16.01 -10.66
CA ILE A 52 -18.45 -14.98 -9.64
C ILE A 52 -18.67 -13.62 -10.30
N THR A 53 -17.80 -13.29 -11.26
CA THR A 53 -17.88 -12.01 -11.96
C THR A 53 -19.19 -11.89 -12.73
N ASP A 54 -19.60 -12.94 -13.43
CA ASP A 54 -20.84 -12.96 -14.19
C ASP A 54 -22.08 -13.02 -13.30
N TYR A 55 -22.01 -13.67 -12.13
CA TYR A 55 -23.06 -13.60 -11.12
C TYR A 55 -23.31 -12.15 -10.70
N TYR A 56 -22.27 -11.44 -10.24
CA TYR A 56 -22.44 -10.07 -9.74
C TYR A 56 -22.87 -9.10 -10.83
N ARG A 57 -22.37 -9.24 -12.06
CA ARG A 57 -22.82 -8.44 -13.20
C ARG A 57 -24.30 -8.64 -13.52
N ARG A 58 -24.80 -9.89 -13.46
CA ARG A 58 -26.22 -10.18 -13.67
C ARG A 58 -27.10 -9.69 -12.53
N GLN A 59 -26.63 -9.81 -11.29
CA GLN A 59 -27.37 -9.39 -10.10
C GLN A 59 -27.46 -7.87 -9.97
N TYR A 60 -26.43 -7.15 -10.40
CA TYR A 60 -26.32 -5.68 -10.27
C TYR A 60 -26.01 -5.01 -11.62
N PRO A 61 -26.91 -5.10 -12.61
CA PRO A 61 -26.68 -4.56 -13.95
C PRO A 61 -26.62 -3.02 -13.99
N ASP A 62 -27.15 -2.36 -12.95
CA ASP A 62 -27.13 -0.92 -12.75
C ASP A 62 -25.77 -0.38 -12.26
N GLY A 63 -24.81 -1.26 -12.00
CA GLY A 63 -23.48 -0.89 -11.51
C GLY A 63 -23.45 -0.55 -10.01
N TRP A 64 -24.53 -0.87 -9.27
CA TRP A 64 -24.60 -0.72 -7.81
C TRP A 64 -23.47 -1.46 -7.08
N VAL A 65 -23.08 -2.60 -7.65
CA VAL A 65 -21.89 -3.36 -7.26
C VAL A 65 -20.98 -3.46 -8.47
N LYS A 66 -19.70 -3.12 -8.28
CA LYS A 66 -18.67 -3.30 -9.32
C LYS A 66 -17.82 -4.52 -9.00
N VAL A 67 -17.41 -5.21 -10.05
CA VAL A 67 -16.44 -6.30 -9.94
C VAL A 67 -15.14 -5.87 -10.60
N LEU A 68 -14.06 -5.88 -9.84
CA LEU A 68 -12.72 -5.56 -10.32
C LEU A 68 -11.77 -6.72 -10.00
N PRO A 69 -10.69 -6.92 -10.79
CA PRO A 69 -9.62 -7.80 -10.36
C PRO A 69 -9.04 -7.32 -9.03
N PHE A 70 -8.74 -8.24 -8.11
CA PHE A 70 -8.07 -7.92 -6.86
C PHE A 70 -6.67 -7.41 -7.17
N SER A 71 -6.50 -6.10 -7.03
CA SER A 71 -5.19 -5.47 -7.00
C SER A 71 -5.23 -4.23 -6.14
N LEU A 72 -4.11 -3.88 -5.52
CA LEU A 72 -3.96 -2.66 -4.75
C LEU A 72 -4.21 -1.43 -5.61
N ARG A 73 -3.77 -1.43 -6.87
CA ARG A 73 -4.12 -0.39 -7.85
C ARG A 73 -5.64 -0.23 -7.98
N ASN A 74 -6.38 -1.33 -8.13
CA ASN A 74 -7.84 -1.30 -8.25
C ASN A 74 -8.51 -0.89 -6.94
N ILE A 75 -8.01 -1.35 -5.79
CA ILE A 75 -8.51 -0.98 -4.46
C ILE A 75 -8.36 0.53 -4.25
N LEU A 76 -7.15 1.07 -4.45
CA LEU A 76 -6.87 2.50 -4.27
C LEU A 76 -7.60 3.36 -5.30
N SER A 77 -7.72 2.89 -6.54
CA SER A 77 -8.54 3.55 -7.56
C SER A 77 -10.02 3.59 -7.17
N ALA A 78 -10.55 2.49 -6.62
CA ALA A 78 -11.94 2.43 -6.17
C ALA A 78 -12.19 3.34 -4.95
N ILE A 79 -11.24 3.40 -3.99
CA ILE A 79 -11.29 4.33 -2.86
C ILE A 79 -11.25 5.79 -3.34
N LYS A 80 -10.36 6.11 -4.30
CA LYS A 80 -10.21 7.45 -4.87
C LYS A 80 -11.48 7.92 -5.61
N ASN A 81 -12.15 7.02 -6.32
CA ASN A 81 -13.28 7.32 -7.19
C ASN A 81 -14.66 7.05 -6.56
N LEU A 82 -14.70 6.81 -5.24
CA LEU A 82 -15.87 6.34 -4.49
C LEU A 82 -17.12 7.22 -4.69
N ASP A 83 -16.92 8.54 -4.80
CA ASP A 83 -17.99 9.54 -4.78
C ASP A 83 -18.54 9.91 -6.19
N HIS A 84 -17.96 9.37 -7.27
CA HIS A 84 -18.36 9.77 -8.64
C HIS A 84 -19.25 8.76 -9.37
N ARG A 85 -19.43 7.52 -8.87
CA ARG A 85 -19.90 6.42 -9.74
C ARG A 85 -20.72 5.29 -9.09
N LEU A 86 -21.29 5.45 -7.88
CA LEU A 86 -21.92 4.33 -7.14
C LEU A 86 -23.24 4.70 -6.43
N GLU A 87 -23.94 5.74 -6.88
CA GLU A 87 -25.26 6.08 -6.35
C GLU A 87 -26.36 5.37 -7.15
N ARG A 88 -27.35 4.80 -6.46
CA ARG A 88 -28.50 4.16 -7.10
C ARG A 88 -29.45 5.27 -7.54
N PRO A 89 -29.89 5.32 -8.80
CA PRO A 89 -30.94 6.24 -9.21
C PRO A 89 -32.18 6.00 -8.34
N LEU A 90 -32.79 7.09 -7.84
CA LEU A 90 -34.02 6.98 -7.06
C LEU A 90 -35.14 6.38 -7.93
N PRO A 91 -35.94 5.42 -7.42
CA PRO A 91 -37.09 4.93 -8.16
C PRO A 91 -38.10 6.08 -8.33
N GLY A 92 -38.23 6.61 -9.56
CA GLY A 92 -39.22 7.63 -9.88
C GLY A 92 -38.73 8.84 -10.70
N SER A 93 -37.42 9.01 -10.91
CA SER A 93 -36.93 10.02 -11.85
C SER A 93 -36.89 9.45 -13.26
N GLN A 94 -38.02 9.51 -13.98
CA GLN A 94 -37.98 9.41 -15.44
C GLN A 94 -37.33 10.68 -15.98
N ASP A 95 -36.02 10.66 -16.24
CA ASP A 95 -35.42 11.61 -17.17
C ASP A 95 -35.75 11.11 -18.58
N THR A 96 -36.78 11.70 -19.16
CA THR A 96 -37.18 11.50 -20.55
C THR A 96 -36.18 12.18 -21.48
N THR A 97 -35.04 11.55 -21.77
CA THR A 97 -34.30 11.80 -23.02
C THR A 97 -33.50 10.56 -23.42
N ALA A 98 -34.13 9.68 -24.20
CA ALA A 98 -33.42 8.77 -25.08
C ALA A 98 -33.18 9.45 -26.44
N ASN A 99 -32.02 9.13 -27.04
CA ASN A 99 -31.54 9.44 -28.39
C ASN A 99 -30.91 10.83 -28.62
N THR A 100 -29.58 10.88 -28.74
CA THR A 100 -28.91 10.87 -30.07
C THR A 100 -27.40 10.62 -29.93
N SER A 101 -26.88 9.92 -30.92
CA SER A 101 -25.48 9.64 -31.22
C SER A 101 -24.59 10.89 -31.39
N GLY A 102 -23.34 10.79 -30.96
CA GLY A 102 -22.19 11.31 -31.71
C GLY A 102 -21.60 12.67 -31.30
N SER A 103 -20.27 12.65 -31.24
CA SER A 103 -19.31 13.76 -31.33
C SER A 103 -18.91 14.52 -30.06
N ASN A 104 -17.62 14.39 -29.75
CA ASN A 104 -16.80 15.32 -28.98
C ASN A 104 -16.98 16.75 -29.49
N THR A 105 -17.27 17.71 -28.61
CA THR A 105 -16.76 19.08 -28.75
C THR A 105 -16.61 19.74 -27.38
N SER A 106 -15.43 20.35 -27.22
CA SER A 106 -15.05 21.25 -26.14
C SER A 106 -16.02 22.43 -26.02
N LEU A 107 -16.48 22.74 -24.81
CA LEU A 107 -17.19 23.97 -24.52
C LEU A 107 -16.32 24.89 -23.64
N THR A 108 -15.74 25.87 -24.31
CA THR A 108 -15.16 27.09 -23.74
C THR A 108 -16.25 27.92 -23.08
N CYS A 109 -16.01 28.37 -21.84
CA CYS A 109 -16.94 29.22 -21.10
C CYS A 109 -16.71 30.69 -21.49
N GLY A 110 -17.66 31.27 -22.22
CA GLY A 110 -17.69 32.69 -22.55
C GLY A 110 -18.36 33.50 -21.44
N THR A 111 -17.64 34.51 -20.94
CA THR A 111 -18.14 35.54 -20.02
C THR A 111 -19.06 36.53 -20.74
N SER A 112 -20.19 36.88 -20.11
CA SER A 112 -20.80 38.21 -20.27
C SER A 112 -21.59 38.61 -19.00
N PRO A 113 -21.60 39.90 -18.62
CA PRO A 113 -22.07 40.35 -17.31
C PRO A 113 -23.48 40.99 -17.36
N GLY A 114 -24.22 40.88 -16.26
CA GLY A 114 -25.33 41.80 -15.95
C GLY A 114 -26.60 41.11 -15.47
N GLY A 115 -26.93 41.29 -14.19
CA GLY A 115 -28.21 40.87 -13.62
C GLY A 115 -28.18 40.81 -12.09
N THR A 116 -28.38 41.96 -11.45
CA THR A 116 -28.45 42.12 -9.99
C THR A 116 -29.77 41.63 -9.39
N SER A 117 -29.64 41.13 -8.16
CA SER A 117 -30.60 41.08 -7.04
C SER A 117 -31.33 39.76 -6.74
N GLY A 118 -31.11 39.27 -5.52
CA GLY A 118 -32.17 38.67 -4.71
C GLY A 118 -32.26 37.15 -4.66
N ASN A 119 -31.26 36.46 -4.08
CA ASN A 119 -31.43 35.38 -3.10
C ASN A 119 -30.08 34.75 -2.77
N GLY A 120 -29.33 35.40 -1.88
CA GLY A 120 -28.19 34.76 -1.23
C GLY A 120 -28.70 33.86 -0.11
N SER A 121 -28.74 32.54 -0.35
CA SER A 121 -28.45 31.50 0.66
C SER A 121 -28.58 30.03 0.17
N SER A 122 -28.62 29.71 -1.12
CA SER A 122 -28.84 28.29 -1.55
C SER A 122 -27.83 27.68 -2.53
N ILE A 123 -26.69 28.33 -2.82
CA ILE A 123 -25.68 27.81 -3.77
C ILE A 123 -24.27 27.70 -3.12
N LEU A 124 -24.18 27.82 -1.80
CA LEU A 124 -22.94 27.64 -1.03
C LEU A 124 -23.22 26.73 0.17
N CYS A 125 -23.44 25.44 -0.11
CA CYS A 125 -23.03 24.28 0.70
C CYS A 125 -23.78 23.01 0.21
N GLU A 126 -23.58 22.59 -1.05
CA GLU A 126 -23.66 21.15 -1.30
C GLU A 126 -22.38 20.55 -0.73
N ALA A 127 -22.40 20.25 0.57
CA ALA A 127 -21.40 19.40 1.18
C ALA A 127 -21.39 18.08 0.40
N LYS A 128 -20.36 17.88 -0.43
CA LYS A 128 -20.11 16.63 -1.15
C LYS A 128 -20.18 15.50 -0.12
N ARG A 129 -21.23 14.68 -0.19
CA ARG A 129 -21.39 13.51 0.68
C ARG A 129 -20.28 12.53 0.35
N GLN A 130 -19.23 12.45 1.17
CA GLN A 130 -18.17 11.46 0.97
C GLN A 130 -18.52 10.17 1.68
N HIS A 131 -18.53 9.07 0.93
CA HIS A 131 -18.71 7.74 1.49
C HIS A 131 -17.40 7.28 2.16
N GLN A 132 -17.51 6.42 3.18
CA GLN A 132 -16.40 5.67 3.75
C GLN A 132 -16.46 4.21 3.29
N VAL A 133 -15.32 3.54 3.26
CA VAL A 133 -15.19 2.14 2.86
C VAL A 133 -15.11 1.26 4.10
N VAL A 134 -15.83 0.14 4.06
CA VAL A 134 -15.63 -0.98 4.98
C VAL A 134 -15.24 -2.22 4.17
N PHE A 135 -14.12 -2.84 4.54
CA PHE A 135 -13.74 -4.14 4.01
C PHE A 135 -14.44 -5.25 4.80
N LEU A 136 -15.01 -6.23 4.09
CA LEU A 136 -15.59 -7.44 4.67
C LEU A 136 -14.81 -8.67 4.23
N LEU A 137 -14.20 -9.36 5.19
CA LEU A 137 -13.36 -10.54 4.95
C LEU A 137 -14.08 -11.79 5.41
N THR A 138 -14.01 -12.84 4.61
CA THR A 138 -14.59 -14.16 4.92
C THR A 138 -13.53 -15.24 5.12
N GLY A 139 -12.24 -14.94 4.92
CA GLY A 139 -11.20 -15.94 5.12
C GLY A 139 -11.05 -16.30 6.60
N SER A 140 -10.73 -17.56 6.90
CA SER A 140 -10.45 -18.01 8.28
C SER A 140 -9.29 -17.24 8.89
N MET A 141 -9.40 -16.88 10.17
CA MET A 141 -8.28 -16.33 10.95
C MET A 141 -7.56 -17.42 11.76
N ASN A 142 -7.99 -18.69 11.66
CA ASN A 142 -7.34 -19.80 12.34
C ASN A 142 -6.02 -20.16 11.64
N SER A 143 -4.91 -20.03 12.37
CA SER A 143 -3.56 -20.29 11.86
C SER A 143 -3.31 -21.75 11.46
N ASP A 144 -4.12 -22.68 11.97
CA ASP A 144 -4.02 -24.11 11.70
C ASP A 144 -4.62 -24.48 10.33
N TYR A 145 -5.51 -23.62 9.80
CA TYR A 145 -6.16 -23.78 8.49
C TYR A 145 -5.55 -22.87 7.40
N GLY A 146 -4.41 -22.22 7.70
CA GLY A 146 -3.64 -21.40 6.76
C GLY A 146 -3.39 -19.96 7.21
N VAL A 147 -2.42 -19.28 6.58
CA VAL A 147 -2.07 -17.87 6.90
C VAL A 147 -2.74 -16.86 5.97
N PHE A 148 -3.48 -17.33 4.95
CA PHE A 148 -4.11 -16.49 3.94
C PHE A 148 -5.03 -15.41 4.53
N GLY A 149 -6.01 -15.79 5.36
CA GLY A 149 -6.99 -14.84 5.91
C GLY A 149 -6.33 -13.79 6.80
N LEU A 150 -5.37 -14.21 7.64
CA LEU A 150 -4.57 -13.31 8.48
C LEU A 150 -3.74 -12.33 7.63
N THR A 151 -3.11 -12.83 6.57
CA THR A 151 -2.31 -12.04 5.61
C THR A 151 -3.17 -11.00 4.90
N GLN A 152 -4.32 -11.42 4.36
CA GLN A 152 -5.29 -10.52 3.73
C GLN A 152 -5.72 -9.41 4.70
N LYS A 153 -6.03 -9.77 5.95
CA LYS A 153 -6.43 -8.80 6.97
C LYS A 153 -5.32 -7.79 7.27
N ARG A 154 -4.08 -8.23 7.48
CA ARG A 154 -2.93 -7.35 7.77
C ARG A 154 -2.66 -6.35 6.65
N ILE A 155 -2.70 -6.81 5.40
CA ILE A 155 -2.53 -5.93 4.23
C ILE A 155 -3.63 -4.86 4.18
N LEU A 156 -4.88 -5.25 4.39
CA LEU A 156 -6.01 -4.31 4.34
C LEU A 156 -6.06 -3.40 5.57
N ASP A 157 -5.57 -3.85 6.72
CA ASP A 157 -5.34 -2.99 7.88
C ASP A 157 -4.25 -1.95 7.59
N ALA A 158 -3.17 -2.30 6.87
CA ALA A 158 -2.18 -1.33 6.41
C ALA A 158 -2.80 -0.29 5.44
N VAL A 159 -3.71 -0.72 4.55
CA VAL A 159 -4.50 0.22 3.72
C VAL A 159 -5.34 1.14 4.61
N LYS A 160 -6.01 0.58 5.63
CA LYS A 160 -6.83 1.34 6.58
C LYS A 160 -6.03 2.37 7.36
N ASP A 161 -4.88 1.97 7.90
CA ASP A 161 -4.04 2.82 8.73
C ASP A 161 -3.37 3.92 7.92
N ALA A 162 -3.13 3.67 6.64
CA ALA A 162 -2.67 4.69 5.70
C ALA A 162 -3.79 5.64 5.27
N LEU A 163 -5.05 5.21 5.32
CA LEU A 163 -6.26 5.91 4.81
C LEU A 163 -7.40 5.99 5.82
N PRO A 164 -7.14 6.43 7.06
CA PRO A 164 -8.14 6.36 8.14
C PRO A 164 -9.39 7.22 7.87
N GLU A 165 -9.29 8.23 7.01
CA GLU A 165 -10.39 9.11 6.61
C GLU A 165 -11.31 8.48 5.56
N ARG A 166 -10.79 7.55 4.72
CA ARG A 166 -11.54 6.89 3.64
C ARG A 166 -11.90 5.45 3.96
N VAL A 167 -11.05 4.72 4.65
CA VAL A 167 -11.25 3.31 5.02
C VAL A 167 -11.50 3.25 6.51
N ARG A 168 -12.73 2.88 6.87
CA ARG A 168 -13.19 2.95 8.25
C ARG A 168 -12.85 1.70 9.05
N ALA A 169 -13.01 0.54 8.42
CA ALA A 169 -12.92 -0.75 9.10
C ALA A 169 -12.54 -1.88 8.13
N VAL A 170 -11.85 -2.86 8.68
CA VAL A 170 -11.55 -4.15 8.03
C VAL A 170 -12.13 -5.22 8.97
N ASN A 171 -13.30 -5.73 8.61
CA ASN A 171 -14.10 -6.59 9.46
C ASN A 171 -14.09 -8.02 8.93
N VAL A 172 -13.85 -8.97 9.83
CA VAL A 172 -14.03 -10.40 9.56
C VAL A 172 -15.47 -10.77 9.90
N ILE A 173 -16.18 -11.37 8.96
CA ILE A 173 -17.56 -11.84 9.14
C ILE A 173 -17.66 -13.38 9.24
N GLY A 174 -16.54 -14.07 9.01
CA GLY A 174 -16.45 -15.54 8.95
C GLY A 174 -17.05 -16.12 7.66
N HIS A 175 -16.72 -17.38 7.36
CA HIS A 175 -17.26 -18.17 6.24
C HIS A 175 -18.15 -19.34 6.68
N CYS A 176 -18.47 -19.45 7.97
CA CYS A 176 -19.23 -20.56 8.55
C CYS A 176 -20.03 -20.10 9.79
N MET A 177 -20.60 -21.07 10.53
CA MET A 177 -21.34 -20.83 11.78
C MET A 177 -20.84 -21.76 12.90
N TYR A 178 -21.43 -21.66 14.09
CA TYR A 178 -21.13 -22.45 15.28
C TYR A 178 -20.85 -23.93 14.97
N GLY A 179 -19.85 -24.49 15.64
CA GLY A 179 -19.45 -25.89 15.51
C GLY A 179 -18.52 -26.18 14.32
N CYS A 180 -18.11 -25.16 13.54
CA CYS A 180 -17.11 -25.33 12.50
C CYS A 180 -15.68 -25.35 13.09
N ALA A 181 -14.91 -26.40 12.80
CA ALA A 181 -13.52 -26.52 13.25
C ALA A 181 -12.57 -25.47 12.62
N SER A 182 -12.87 -25.04 11.39
CA SER A 182 -12.02 -24.08 10.65
C SER A 182 -12.10 -22.62 11.12
N CYS A 183 -12.97 -22.29 12.08
CA CYS A 183 -13.24 -20.92 12.51
C CYS A 183 -12.88 -20.72 13.98
N SER A 184 -12.30 -19.56 14.33
CA SER A 184 -12.19 -19.16 15.72
C SER A 184 -13.54 -18.62 16.22
N GLY A 185 -13.99 -18.98 17.42
CA GLY A 185 -15.33 -18.61 17.94
C GLY A 185 -15.64 -17.10 17.99
N VAL A 186 -14.63 -16.24 17.86
CA VAL A 186 -14.77 -14.78 17.76
C VAL A 186 -15.21 -14.29 16.37
N GLU A 187 -15.11 -15.10 15.33
CA GLU A 187 -15.45 -14.77 13.93
C GLU A 187 -16.97 -14.76 13.67
N HIS A 188 -17.78 -15.32 14.59
CA HIS A 188 -19.22 -15.45 14.39
C HIS A 188 -20.02 -14.73 15.47
N LYS A 189 -20.52 -13.53 15.14
CA LYS A 189 -21.38 -12.76 16.05
C LYS A 189 -22.82 -12.66 15.61
N VAL A 190 -23.11 -12.93 14.33
CA VAL A 190 -24.43 -12.76 13.73
C VAL A 190 -24.61 -13.80 12.61
N PRO A 191 -25.78 -14.46 12.50
CA PRO A 191 -26.02 -15.52 11.50
C PRO A 191 -26.36 -14.94 10.11
N LEU A 192 -25.39 -14.31 9.46
CA LEU A 192 -25.60 -13.50 8.24
C LEU A 192 -26.25 -14.25 7.06
N TYR A 193 -26.03 -15.56 6.94
CA TYR A 193 -26.66 -16.43 5.94
C TYR A 193 -28.19 -16.34 5.92
N PHE A 194 -28.80 -16.05 7.06
CA PHE A 194 -30.26 -16.02 7.21
C PHE A 194 -30.90 -14.75 6.64
N THR A 195 -30.11 -13.69 6.42
CA THR A 195 -30.64 -12.38 5.99
C THR A 195 -31.43 -12.50 4.68
N ARG A 196 -30.83 -13.11 3.65
CA ARG A 196 -31.47 -13.25 2.33
C ARG A 196 -32.61 -14.25 2.34
N TYR A 197 -32.46 -15.32 3.10
CA TYR A 197 -33.50 -16.34 3.26
C TYR A 197 -34.78 -15.73 3.84
N PHE A 198 -34.68 -14.94 4.91
CA PHE A 198 -35.82 -14.26 5.52
C PHE A 198 -36.39 -13.12 4.68
N ASN A 199 -35.52 -12.37 4.00
CA ASN A 199 -35.94 -11.31 3.08
C ASN A 199 -36.47 -11.86 1.74
N LYS A 200 -36.47 -13.18 1.53
CA LYS A 200 -36.87 -13.85 0.28
C LYS A 200 -36.17 -13.29 -0.96
N SER A 201 -34.88 -12.94 -0.81
CA SER A 201 -34.04 -12.40 -1.89
C SER A 201 -33.06 -13.42 -2.48
N LEU A 202 -33.16 -14.69 -2.07
CA LEU A 202 -32.46 -15.80 -2.71
C LEU A 202 -33.06 -16.10 -4.11
N PRO A 203 -32.25 -16.58 -5.07
CA PRO A 203 -32.73 -16.92 -6.41
C PRO A 203 -33.60 -18.19 -6.47
N TYR A 204 -33.73 -18.91 -5.36
CA TYR A 204 -34.51 -20.14 -5.23
C TYR A 204 -35.03 -20.30 -3.80
N THR A 205 -36.05 -21.14 -3.65
CA THR A 205 -36.74 -21.43 -2.39
C THR A 205 -36.66 -22.92 -2.06
N ALA A 206 -37.07 -23.30 -0.84
CA ALA A 206 -37.20 -24.71 -0.47
C ALA A 206 -38.21 -25.46 -1.37
N LYS A 207 -39.22 -24.77 -1.90
CA LYS A 207 -40.15 -25.35 -2.88
C LYS A 207 -39.46 -25.70 -4.18
N ASP A 208 -38.57 -24.85 -4.66
CA ASP A 208 -37.79 -25.10 -5.87
C ASP A 208 -36.84 -26.27 -5.65
N VAL A 209 -36.15 -26.32 -4.50
CA VAL A 209 -35.32 -27.47 -4.09
C VAL A 209 -36.13 -28.75 -4.10
N ARG A 210 -37.33 -28.76 -3.51
CA ARG A 210 -38.20 -29.95 -3.52
C ARG A 210 -38.60 -30.36 -4.94
N THR A 211 -38.92 -29.38 -5.79
CA THR A 211 -39.33 -29.63 -7.18
C THR A 211 -38.19 -30.25 -7.99
N ILE A 212 -36.96 -29.78 -7.80
CA ILE A 212 -35.79 -30.19 -8.57
C ILE A 212 -35.20 -31.51 -8.06
N TYR A 213 -35.05 -31.64 -6.74
CA TYR A 213 -34.27 -32.74 -6.13
C TYR A 213 -35.12 -33.78 -5.40
N THR A 214 -36.40 -33.49 -5.13
CA THR A 214 -37.32 -34.42 -4.46
C THR A 214 -38.65 -34.53 -5.24
N PRO A 215 -38.66 -34.92 -6.53
CA PRO A 215 -39.82 -34.77 -7.43
C PRO A 215 -41.06 -35.63 -7.08
N ASN A 216 -41.12 -36.26 -5.90
CA ASN A 216 -42.33 -36.91 -5.39
C ASN A 216 -43.29 -35.84 -4.82
N ASN A 217 -44.27 -35.51 -5.64
CA ASN A 217 -45.30 -34.47 -5.49
C ASN A 217 -45.92 -34.37 -4.07
N PRO A 218 -45.85 -33.22 -3.36
CA PRO A 218 -46.41 -33.07 -2.01
C PRO A 218 -47.94 -33.14 -1.93
N ALA A 219 -48.64 -33.20 -3.07
CA ALA A 219 -50.09 -33.40 -3.13
C ALA A 219 -50.51 -34.88 -3.03
N ILE A 220 -49.55 -35.82 -3.02
CA ILE A 220 -49.81 -37.26 -2.94
C ILE A 220 -49.00 -37.80 -1.76
N ALA A 221 -49.68 -38.40 -0.78
CA ALA A 221 -49.01 -39.08 0.32
C ALA A 221 -48.02 -40.11 -0.25
N PRO A 222 -46.75 -40.15 0.21
CA PRO A 222 -45.79 -41.13 -0.27
C PRO A 222 -46.39 -42.52 -0.14
N THR A 223 -46.52 -43.23 -1.27
CA THR A 223 -46.82 -44.65 -1.24
C THR A 223 -45.62 -45.38 -0.64
N SER A 224 -45.80 -46.61 -0.13
CA SER A 224 -44.71 -47.44 0.40
C SER A 224 -43.55 -47.67 -0.57
N ASP A 225 -43.73 -47.31 -1.84
CA ASP A 225 -42.82 -47.60 -2.96
C ASP A 225 -42.07 -46.34 -3.45
N SER A 226 -42.29 -45.17 -2.86
CA SER A 226 -41.58 -43.94 -3.24
C SER A 226 -40.25 -43.81 -2.48
N ALA A 227 -39.15 -43.59 -3.21
CA ALA A 227 -37.82 -43.44 -2.62
C ALA A 227 -37.77 -42.26 -1.64
N HIS A 228 -37.19 -42.47 -0.46
CA HIS A 228 -36.91 -41.42 0.51
C HIS A 228 -35.72 -40.58 0.05
N ALA A 229 -35.96 -39.28 -0.17
CA ALA A 229 -34.90 -38.35 -0.49
C ALA A 229 -34.12 -37.95 0.77
N VAL A 230 -32.80 -38.08 0.73
CA VAL A 230 -31.90 -37.78 1.84
C VAL A 230 -30.88 -36.75 1.38
N LEU A 231 -30.72 -35.68 2.17
CA LEU A 231 -29.67 -34.69 1.92
C LEU A 231 -28.36 -35.20 2.53
N VAL A 232 -27.31 -35.33 1.71
CA VAL A 232 -25.95 -35.59 2.16
C VAL A 232 -25.15 -34.31 1.98
N ALA A 233 -24.75 -33.68 3.09
CA ALA A 233 -24.05 -32.40 3.11
C ALA A 233 -22.73 -32.53 3.87
N PRO A 234 -21.70 -33.10 3.22
CA PRO A 234 -20.43 -33.35 3.86
C PRO A 234 -19.50 -32.12 3.85
N SER A 235 -18.50 -32.13 4.71
CA SER A 235 -17.33 -31.25 4.71
C SER A 235 -16.23 -31.82 3.79
N CYS A 236 -15.02 -31.28 3.87
CA CYS A 236 -13.84 -31.77 3.14
C CYS A 236 -12.70 -32.14 4.07
N GLY A 237 -11.74 -32.92 3.58
CA GLY A 237 -10.56 -33.37 4.33
C GLY A 237 -10.68 -34.81 4.85
N SER A 238 -9.56 -35.28 5.40
CA SER A 238 -9.31 -36.68 5.79
C SER A 238 -10.34 -37.30 6.75
N THR A 239 -11.03 -36.47 7.54
CA THR A 239 -11.99 -36.89 8.55
C THR A 239 -13.45 -36.73 8.12
N SER A 240 -13.70 -36.26 6.88
CA SER A 240 -15.05 -36.09 6.32
C SER A 240 -15.60 -37.40 5.72
N ILE A 241 -16.93 -37.51 5.64
CA ILE A 241 -17.66 -38.55 4.88
C ILE A 241 -17.08 -38.75 3.48
N ILE A 242 -16.64 -37.70 2.80
CA ILE A 242 -16.12 -37.82 1.41
C ILE A 242 -14.75 -38.53 1.33
N ALA A 243 -14.00 -38.56 2.43
CA ALA A 243 -12.77 -39.35 2.51
C ALA A 243 -13.07 -40.83 2.82
N GLN A 244 -14.28 -41.17 3.28
CA GLN A 244 -14.65 -42.51 3.73
C GLN A 244 -15.27 -43.35 2.61
N LYS A 245 -14.43 -44.05 1.85
CA LYS A 245 -14.84 -44.97 0.78
C LYS A 245 -15.92 -45.99 1.21
N PRO A 246 -15.85 -46.62 2.41
CA PRO A 246 -16.88 -47.56 2.85
C PRO A 246 -18.28 -46.93 2.97
N LEU A 247 -18.38 -45.70 3.47
CA LEU A 247 -19.65 -44.97 3.57
C LEU A 247 -20.22 -44.66 2.19
N ILE A 248 -19.38 -44.22 1.25
CA ILE A 248 -19.80 -43.91 -0.13
C ILE A 248 -20.32 -45.17 -0.84
N GLN A 249 -19.64 -46.30 -0.66
CA GLN A 249 -20.08 -47.59 -1.20
C GLN A 249 -21.42 -48.04 -0.58
N LEU A 250 -21.63 -47.80 0.72
CA LEU A 250 -22.91 -48.04 1.38
C LEU A 250 -24.03 -47.19 0.77
N PHE A 251 -23.83 -45.87 0.59
CA PHE A 251 -24.82 -45.01 -0.05
C PHE A 251 -25.20 -45.51 -1.44
N HIS A 252 -24.21 -45.91 -2.24
CA HIS A 252 -24.44 -46.38 -3.60
C HIS A 252 -25.27 -47.67 -3.61
N ARG A 253 -24.92 -48.62 -2.75
CA ARG A 253 -25.65 -49.88 -2.56
C ARG A 253 -27.10 -49.62 -2.12
N LEU A 254 -27.31 -48.69 -1.18
CA LEU A 254 -28.63 -48.34 -0.69
C LEU A 254 -29.48 -47.62 -1.74
N GLU A 255 -28.90 -46.75 -2.57
CA GLU A 255 -29.61 -46.08 -3.68
C GLU A 255 -30.04 -47.09 -4.76
N GLN A 256 -29.22 -48.11 -5.02
CA GLN A 256 -29.54 -49.20 -5.95
C GLN A 256 -30.75 -50.03 -5.51
N THR A 257 -31.14 -50.02 -4.23
CA THR A 257 -32.36 -50.68 -3.76
C THR A 257 -33.64 -49.99 -4.25
N GLY A 258 -33.54 -48.74 -4.74
CA GLY A 258 -34.67 -47.89 -5.11
C GLY A 258 -35.44 -47.31 -3.93
N LYS A 259 -35.13 -47.70 -2.69
CA LYS A 259 -35.77 -47.17 -1.47
C LYS A 259 -35.24 -45.78 -1.08
N TRP A 260 -34.03 -45.43 -1.50
CA TRP A 260 -33.34 -44.20 -1.12
C TRP A 260 -32.89 -43.41 -2.34
N LYS A 261 -32.87 -42.09 -2.19
CA LYS A 261 -32.28 -41.17 -3.16
C LYS A 261 -31.36 -40.20 -2.41
N PHE A 262 -30.05 -40.34 -2.55
CA PHE A 262 -29.10 -39.46 -1.87
C PHE A 262 -28.76 -38.26 -2.75
N ILE A 263 -29.05 -37.06 -2.25
CA ILE A 263 -28.78 -35.79 -2.91
C ILE A 263 -27.57 -35.14 -2.23
N TRP A 264 -26.49 -34.96 -2.99
CA TRP A 264 -25.21 -34.50 -2.46
C TRP A 264 -25.05 -33.00 -2.62
N LYS A 265 -25.00 -32.28 -1.50
CA LYS A 265 -24.62 -30.87 -1.44
C LYS A 265 -23.15 -30.78 -1.03
N MET A 266 -22.28 -30.92 -2.02
CA MET A 266 -20.82 -30.94 -1.83
C MET A 266 -20.29 -29.62 -1.31
N HIS A 267 -19.26 -29.69 -0.45
CA HIS A 267 -18.46 -28.52 -0.11
C HIS A 267 -17.76 -27.99 -1.37
N PRO A 268 -17.72 -26.66 -1.63
CA PRO A 268 -17.21 -26.14 -2.88
C PRO A 268 -15.74 -26.48 -3.20
N SER A 269 -14.87 -26.57 -2.19
CA SER A 269 -13.47 -26.97 -2.40
C SER A 269 -13.36 -28.37 -2.99
N SER A 270 -14.24 -29.30 -2.60
CA SER A 270 -14.22 -30.67 -3.12
C SER A 270 -14.55 -30.74 -4.61
N LEU A 271 -15.17 -29.71 -5.19
CA LEU A 271 -15.46 -29.65 -6.62
C LEU A 271 -14.31 -29.08 -7.46
N GLN A 272 -13.20 -28.66 -6.83
CA GLN A 272 -11.99 -28.19 -7.51
C GLN A 272 -11.03 -29.35 -7.77
N LEU A 273 -11.38 -30.20 -8.76
CA LEU A 273 -10.68 -31.48 -8.99
C LEU A 273 -9.18 -31.34 -9.33
N ASP A 274 -8.77 -30.21 -9.90
CA ASP A 274 -7.37 -29.92 -10.24
C ASP A 274 -6.57 -29.36 -9.06
N GLY A 275 -7.22 -29.14 -7.91
CA GLY A 275 -6.62 -28.56 -6.70
C GLY A 275 -6.11 -29.58 -5.68
N TYR A 276 -6.28 -30.88 -5.93
CA TYR A 276 -5.79 -31.95 -5.06
C TYR A 276 -4.30 -32.22 -5.32
N ASP A 277 -3.51 -32.38 -4.26
CA ASP A 277 -2.14 -32.87 -4.32
C ASP A 277 -2.14 -34.40 -4.41
N THR A 278 -2.08 -34.91 -5.65
CA THR A 278 -2.06 -36.36 -5.90
C THR A 278 -0.74 -37.03 -5.53
N ASP A 279 0.31 -36.24 -5.27
CA ASP A 279 1.63 -36.72 -4.85
C ASP A 279 1.80 -36.71 -3.32
N ASP A 280 0.75 -36.33 -2.56
CA ASP A 280 0.74 -36.36 -1.11
C ASP A 280 1.11 -37.75 -0.56
N ALA A 281 2.12 -37.77 0.30
CA ALA A 281 2.69 -38.98 0.87
C ALA A 281 1.69 -39.76 1.75
N SER A 282 0.63 -39.10 2.27
CA SER A 282 -0.41 -39.78 3.06
C SER A 282 -1.42 -40.55 2.19
N GLY A 283 -1.52 -40.20 0.90
CA GLY A 283 -2.49 -40.78 -0.05
C GLY A 283 -3.95 -40.41 0.22
N VAL A 284 -4.21 -39.56 1.22
CA VAL A 284 -5.56 -39.14 1.62
C VAL A 284 -6.21 -38.28 0.54
N GLU A 285 -5.49 -37.29 0.01
CA GLU A 285 -6.03 -36.39 -1.02
C GLU A 285 -6.37 -37.14 -2.30
N GLN A 286 -5.53 -38.11 -2.70
CA GLN A 286 -5.81 -39.01 -3.81
C GLN A 286 -7.08 -39.85 -3.57
N ALA A 287 -7.25 -40.39 -2.35
CA ALA A 287 -8.43 -41.18 -2.01
C ALA A 287 -9.72 -40.32 -2.00
N GLU A 288 -9.66 -39.10 -1.48
CA GLU A 288 -10.77 -38.16 -1.51
C GLU A 288 -11.13 -37.78 -2.96
N LEU A 289 -10.14 -37.49 -3.81
CA LEU A 289 -10.36 -37.18 -5.23
C LEU A 289 -11.06 -38.33 -5.97
N GLU A 290 -10.64 -39.57 -5.74
CA GLU A 290 -11.29 -40.77 -6.31
C GLU A 290 -12.75 -40.89 -5.86
N ASN A 291 -13.00 -40.67 -4.58
CA ASN A 291 -14.32 -40.71 -3.99
C ASN A 291 -15.24 -39.60 -4.53
N VAL A 292 -14.73 -38.37 -4.68
CA VAL A 292 -15.47 -37.25 -5.26
C VAL A 292 -15.85 -37.56 -6.71
N LYS A 293 -14.92 -38.07 -7.53
CA LYS A 293 -15.20 -38.49 -8.90
C LYS A 293 -16.29 -39.56 -8.94
N PHE A 294 -16.18 -40.56 -8.06
CA PHE A 294 -17.22 -41.58 -7.92
C PHE A 294 -18.59 -40.99 -7.56
N ILE A 295 -18.64 -40.01 -6.65
CA ILE A 295 -19.88 -39.35 -6.25
C ILE A 295 -20.51 -38.63 -7.45
N LEU A 296 -19.71 -37.86 -8.19
CA LEU A 296 -20.16 -37.10 -9.36
C LEU A 296 -20.73 -38.01 -10.46
N ASP A 297 -20.15 -39.19 -10.64
CA ASP A 297 -20.57 -40.16 -11.66
C ASP A 297 -21.83 -40.96 -11.27
N ASN A 298 -22.09 -41.14 -9.96
CA ASN A 298 -23.08 -42.12 -9.49
C ASN A 298 -24.27 -41.52 -8.73
N PHE A 299 -24.20 -40.26 -8.30
CA PHE A 299 -25.23 -39.63 -7.48
C PHE A 299 -25.72 -38.30 -8.06
N THR A 300 -26.85 -37.82 -7.53
CA THR A 300 -27.33 -36.49 -7.85
C THR A 300 -26.62 -35.46 -6.98
N VAL A 301 -25.71 -34.68 -7.59
CA VAL A 301 -25.03 -33.55 -6.95
C VAL A 301 -25.79 -32.25 -7.24
N THR A 302 -25.90 -31.38 -6.24
CA THR A 302 -26.60 -30.09 -6.38
C THR A 302 -25.91 -29.15 -7.36
N GLN A 303 -26.69 -28.27 -7.99
CA GLN A 303 -26.18 -27.25 -8.91
C GLN A 303 -25.38 -26.17 -8.15
N ASN A 304 -24.35 -25.62 -8.80
CA ASN A 304 -23.47 -24.60 -8.22
C ASN A 304 -24.21 -23.31 -7.88
N GLU A 305 -25.24 -22.95 -8.65
CA GLU A 305 -26.07 -21.76 -8.44
C GLU A 305 -26.93 -21.87 -7.16
N HIS A 306 -27.17 -23.10 -6.68
CA HIS A 306 -27.88 -23.37 -5.43
C HIS A 306 -26.91 -23.34 -4.23
N ALA A 307 -26.16 -22.26 -4.07
CA ALA A 307 -25.06 -22.14 -3.09
C ALA A 307 -25.52 -22.11 -1.62
N CYS A 308 -26.62 -21.42 -1.31
CA CYS A 308 -27.18 -21.31 0.04
C CYS A 308 -27.78 -22.64 0.54
N LEU A 309 -27.35 -23.07 1.73
CA LEU A 309 -27.78 -24.34 2.33
C LEU A 309 -29.18 -24.31 2.96
N LEU A 310 -29.66 -23.12 3.36
CA LEU A 310 -30.91 -22.96 4.14
C LEU A 310 -32.16 -23.53 3.43
N PRO A 311 -32.38 -23.29 2.11
CA PRO A 311 -33.50 -23.91 1.41
C PRO A 311 -33.45 -25.44 1.36
N PHE A 312 -32.25 -26.04 1.39
CA PHE A 312 -32.10 -27.50 1.46
C PHE A 312 -32.47 -28.05 2.85
N MET A 313 -32.04 -27.37 3.91
CA MET A 313 -32.38 -27.77 5.28
C MET A 313 -33.87 -27.72 5.57
N GLU A 314 -34.59 -26.76 4.99
CA GLU A 314 -36.05 -26.71 5.05
C GLU A 314 -36.71 -27.80 4.19
N ALA A 315 -36.11 -28.13 3.04
CA ALA A 315 -36.71 -29.02 2.04
C ALA A 315 -36.67 -30.50 2.44
N PHE A 316 -35.61 -30.96 3.12
CA PHE A 316 -35.36 -32.38 3.42
C PHE A 316 -35.67 -32.72 4.89
N ASP A 317 -36.18 -33.93 5.14
CA ASP A 317 -36.51 -34.41 6.49
C ASP A 317 -35.43 -35.28 7.12
N VAL A 318 -34.59 -35.89 6.28
CA VAL A 318 -33.41 -36.69 6.67
C VAL A 318 -32.17 -36.03 6.11
N ILE A 319 -31.23 -35.70 7.00
CA ILE A 319 -29.99 -35.00 6.69
C ILE A 319 -28.82 -35.80 7.24
N ILE A 320 -27.83 -36.07 6.39
CA ILE A 320 -26.57 -36.72 6.75
C ILE A 320 -25.44 -35.69 6.56
N THR A 321 -24.59 -35.55 7.57
CA THR A 321 -23.54 -34.53 7.58
C THR A 321 -22.37 -34.92 8.47
N ASP A 322 -21.26 -34.22 8.38
CA ASP A 322 -20.15 -34.33 9.32
C ASP A 322 -20.42 -33.53 10.57
N LEU A 323 -20.21 -34.15 11.74
CA LEU A 323 -20.40 -33.49 13.04
C LEU A 323 -19.56 -32.22 13.15
N HIS A 324 -18.37 -32.23 12.56
CA HIS A 324 -17.34 -31.17 12.64
C HIS A 324 -17.58 -29.97 11.72
N SER A 325 -18.65 -30.02 10.92
CA SER A 325 -19.08 -28.91 10.08
C SER A 325 -20.09 -28.00 10.81
N SER A 326 -20.38 -26.83 10.22
CA SER A 326 -21.47 -25.95 10.69
C SER A 326 -22.87 -26.46 10.27
N VAL A 327 -22.93 -27.46 9.40
CA VAL A 327 -24.16 -27.99 8.81
C VAL A 327 -25.13 -28.57 9.84
N PRO A 328 -24.73 -29.45 10.78
CA PRO A 328 -25.66 -29.96 11.77
C PRO A 328 -26.22 -28.84 12.65
N PHE A 329 -25.42 -27.81 12.98
CA PHE A 329 -25.91 -26.63 13.68
C PHE A 329 -26.95 -25.85 12.86
N ILE A 330 -26.69 -25.60 11.57
CA ILE A 330 -27.67 -24.96 10.69
C ILE A 330 -28.96 -25.79 10.61
N ALA A 331 -28.86 -27.11 10.53
CA ALA A 331 -30.01 -28.02 10.49
C ALA A 331 -30.88 -27.93 11.75
N THR A 332 -30.30 -27.67 12.93
CA THR A 332 -31.08 -27.48 14.17
C THR A 332 -32.08 -26.32 14.09
N TYR A 333 -31.86 -25.35 13.20
CA TYR A 333 -32.84 -24.27 12.98
C TYR A 333 -34.17 -24.78 12.42
N PHE A 334 -34.13 -25.84 11.60
CA PHE A 334 -35.27 -26.36 10.86
C PHE A 334 -35.92 -27.57 11.53
N THR A 335 -35.58 -27.84 12.79
CA THR A 335 -36.11 -28.97 13.57
C THR A 335 -37.61 -28.85 13.86
N PRO A 336 -38.32 -29.98 14.07
CA PRO A 336 -37.80 -31.35 14.21
C PRO A 336 -37.34 -31.97 12.89
N LYS A 337 -36.16 -32.61 12.89
CA LYS A 337 -35.55 -33.30 11.73
C LYS A 337 -34.82 -34.57 12.17
N ILE A 338 -34.52 -35.45 11.22
CA ILE A 338 -33.60 -36.58 11.43
C ILE A 338 -32.21 -36.14 10.95
N ILE A 339 -31.33 -35.82 11.90
CA ILE A 339 -29.96 -35.36 11.61
C ILE A 339 -28.99 -36.46 12.03
N LEU A 340 -28.39 -37.13 11.03
CA LEU A 340 -27.39 -38.18 11.22
C LEU A 340 -26.00 -37.56 11.02
N SER A 341 -25.20 -37.48 12.07
CA SER A 341 -23.90 -36.82 12.05
C SER A 341 -22.77 -37.84 12.13
N TYR A 342 -21.94 -37.89 11.10
CA TYR A 342 -20.72 -38.69 11.10
C TYR A 342 -19.70 -38.10 12.07
N PHE A 343 -19.12 -38.96 12.90
CA PHE A 343 -18.11 -38.58 13.88
C PHE A 343 -16.82 -39.37 13.67
N ASN A 344 -15.69 -38.66 13.64
CA ASN A 344 -14.36 -39.24 13.57
C ASN A 344 -13.47 -38.56 14.63
N ASP A 345 -12.84 -39.38 15.48
CA ASP A 345 -11.99 -38.96 16.62
C ASP A 345 -10.64 -38.35 16.20
N ALA A 346 -10.26 -38.44 14.93
CA ALA A 346 -8.97 -37.92 14.44
C ALA A 346 -8.90 -36.38 14.34
N ASP A 347 -9.97 -35.66 14.66
CA ASP A 347 -10.03 -34.19 14.56
C ASP A 347 -9.30 -33.49 15.71
N TYR A 348 -8.10 -32.97 15.40
CA TYR A 348 -7.30 -32.13 16.27
C TYR A 348 -8.04 -30.82 16.63
N GLY A 349 -8.34 -30.61 17.91
CA GLY A 349 -8.69 -29.27 18.44
C GLY A 349 -10.16 -28.86 18.39
N THR A 350 -11.10 -29.80 18.48
CA THR A 350 -12.53 -29.46 18.50
C THR A 350 -12.95 -28.63 19.72
N PRO A 351 -13.71 -27.53 19.54
CA PRO A 351 -14.35 -26.84 20.64
C PRO A 351 -15.32 -27.78 21.37
N GLU A 352 -15.33 -27.73 22.70
CA GLU A 352 -16.29 -28.46 23.53
C GLU A 352 -17.73 -28.13 23.08
N ARG A 353 -18.50 -29.16 22.72
CA ARG A 353 -19.89 -28.99 22.27
C ARG A 353 -20.86 -29.12 23.43
N HIS A 354 -21.86 -28.24 23.45
CA HIS A 354 -22.92 -28.32 24.45
C HIS A 354 -23.71 -29.62 24.31
N GLN A 355 -24.00 -30.27 25.44
CA GLN A 355 -24.84 -31.47 25.45
C GLN A 355 -26.22 -31.21 24.82
N GLU A 356 -26.80 -30.02 25.07
CA GLU A 356 -28.06 -29.57 24.46
C GLU A 356 -28.05 -29.56 22.93
N PHE A 357 -26.87 -29.38 22.31
CA PHE A 357 -26.70 -29.49 20.86
C PHE A 357 -26.62 -30.96 20.44
N MET A 358 -25.79 -31.75 21.13
CA MET A 358 -25.59 -33.17 20.84
C MET A 358 -26.89 -33.98 20.97
N ASP A 359 -27.75 -33.62 21.92
CA ASP A 359 -29.05 -34.26 22.16
C ASP A 359 -30.04 -34.12 20.99
N GLN A 360 -29.81 -33.15 20.09
CA GLN A 360 -30.65 -32.93 18.90
C GLN A 360 -30.24 -33.82 17.73
N LEU A 361 -29.07 -34.46 17.80
CA LEU A 361 -28.47 -35.20 16.71
C LEU A 361 -28.51 -36.71 17.00
N THR A 362 -28.24 -37.49 15.96
CA THR A 362 -27.88 -38.91 16.11
C THR A 362 -26.53 -39.10 15.46
N THR A 363 -25.52 -39.46 16.24
CA THR A 363 -24.16 -39.66 15.74
C THR A 363 -23.94 -41.10 15.31
N PHE A 364 -23.06 -41.31 14.33
CA PHE A 364 -22.59 -42.62 13.92
C PHE A 364 -21.11 -42.54 13.51
N VAL A 365 -20.41 -43.67 13.62
CA VAL A 365 -18.99 -43.79 13.23
C VAL A 365 -18.84 -44.82 12.12
N GLU A 366 -19.45 -45.99 12.26
CA GLU A 366 -19.25 -47.09 11.32
C GLU A 366 -20.38 -47.17 10.26
N PRO A 367 -20.09 -47.65 9.03
CA PRO A 367 -21.11 -47.85 7.99
C PRO A 367 -22.28 -48.73 8.45
N GLU A 368 -22.04 -49.76 9.26
CA GLU A 368 -23.06 -50.66 9.77
C GLU A 368 -24.06 -49.95 10.70
N GLU A 369 -23.58 -48.97 11.47
CA GLU A 369 -24.44 -48.14 12.33
C GLU A 369 -25.36 -47.28 11.48
N LEU A 370 -24.81 -46.64 10.42
CA LEU A 370 -25.61 -45.85 9.48
C LEU A 370 -26.66 -46.72 8.76
N GLU A 371 -26.28 -47.92 8.31
CA GLU A 371 -27.20 -48.85 7.66
C GLU A 371 -28.35 -49.27 8.59
N ALA A 372 -28.06 -49.53 9.88
CA ALA A 372 -29.07 -49.83 10.89
C ALA A 372 -30.02 -48.64 11.14
N LEU A 373 -29.46 -47.42 11.22
CA LEU A 373 -30.22 -46.19 11.39
C LEU A 373 -31.13 -45.90 10.19
N LEU A 374 -30.65 -46.10 8.96
CA LEU A 374 -31.48 -45.92 7.76
C LEU A 374 -32.54 -47.03 7.63
N THR A 375 -32.26 -48.24 8.11
CA THR A 375 -33.24 -49.34 8.08
C THR A 375 -34.47 -49.04 8.95
N THR A 376 -34.25 -48.48 10.15
CA THR A 376 -35.31 -48.24 11.13
C THR A 376 -35.85 -46.82 11.12
N LEU A 377 -35.05 -45.85 10.67
CA LEU A 377 -35.22 -44.40 10.79
C LEU A 377 -35.52 -43.94 12.23
N PRO A 378 -34.60 -43.21 12.89
CA PRO A 378 -34.88 -42.66 14.21
C PRO A 378 -36.01 -41.63 14.14
N THR A 379 -36.68 -41.38 15.27
CA THR A 379 -37.65 -40.30 15.37
C THR A 379 -36.95 -38.95 15.15
N ALA A 380 -37.61 -38.02 14.44
CA ALA A 380 -37.12 -36.66 14.31
C ALA A 380 -36.99 -35.98 15.68
N LYS A 381 -35.86 -35.32 15.92
CA LYS A 381 -35.51 -34.65 17.19
C LYS A 381 -35.19 -33.17 16.94
N GLY A 382 -34.99 -32.43 18.03
CA GLY A 382 -34.45 -31.08 18.03
C GLY A 382 -35.47 -29.98 18.32
N ASP A 383 -34.94 -28.86 18.82
CA ASP A 383 -35.64 -27.63 19.16
C ASP A 383 -34.73 -26.45 18.78
N PRO A 384 -35.19 -25.48 17.98
CA PRO A 384 -34.37 -24.34 17.57
C PRO A 384 -33.96 -23.42 18.72
N SER A 385 -34.44 -23.64 19.96
CA SER A 385 -34.03 -22.89 21.15
C SER A 385 -32.52 -22.82 21.34
N PHE A 386 -31.79 -23.92 21.07
CA PHE A 386 -30.32 -23.90 21.14
C PHE A 386 -29.73 -22.96 20.08
N PHE A 387 -30.23 -22.98 18.84
CA PHE A 387 -29.80 -22.03 17.81
C PHE A 387 -30.02 -20.58 18.26
N TYR A 388 -31.21 -20.29 18.83
CA TYR A 388 -31.53 -18.97 19.36
C TYR A 388 -30.65 -18.57 20.55
N SER A 389 -30.20 -19.53 21.37
CA SER A 389 -29.26 -19.27 22.46
C SER A 389 -27.91 -18.77 21.95
N GLN A 390 -27.47 -19.24 20.78
CA GLN A 390 -26.17 -18.88 20.20
C GLN A 390 -26.23 -17.59 19.37
N TYR A 391 -27.32 -17.40 18.60
CA TYR A 391 -27.40 -16.31 17.61
C TYR A 391 -28.61 -15.38 17.74
N GLY A 392 -29.52 -15.66 18.67
CA GLY A 392 -30.81 -14.99 18.79
C GLY A 392 -31.76 -15.33 17.64
N HIS A 393 -32.93 -14.66 17.63
CA HIS A 393 -33.88 -14.80 16.53
C HIS A 393 -33.36 -14.11 15.27
N VAL A 394 -33.60 -14.77 14.14
CA VAL A 394 -33.34 -14.27 12.79
C VAL A 394 -34.59 -13.57 12.25
N ASP A 395 -34.41 -12.42 11.64
CA ASP A 395 -35.50 -11.53 11.21
C ASP A 395 -35.21 -10.80 9.90
N GLY A 396 -34.11 -11.14 9.21
CA GLY A 396 -33.71 -10.50 7.97
C GLY A 396 -32.96 -9.16 8.16
N LYS A 397 -32.56 -8.84 9.40
CA LYS A 397 -31.83 -7.61 9.76
C LYS A 397 -30.45 -7.90 10.35
N GLU A 398 -29.91 -9.09 10.11
CA GLU A 398 -28.60 -9.53 10.61
C GLU A 398 -27.46 -8.62 10.13
N ASP A 399 -27.51 -8.16 8.87
CA ASP A 399 -26.54 -7.24 8.29
C ASP A 399 -26.50 -5.87 9.01
N LEU A 400 -27.66 -5.35 9.42
CA LEU A 400 -27.79 -4.14 10.23
C LEU A 400 -27.26 -4.35 11.65
N ARG A 401 -27.60 -5.48 12.28
CA ARG A 401 -27.11 -5.85 13.61
C ARG A 401 -25.59 -5.94 13.61
N PHE A 402 -25.01 -6.55 12.57
CA PHE A 402 -23.56 -6.61 12.40
C PHE A 402 -22.94 -5.22 12.27
N GLY A 403 -23.47 -4.37 11.39
CA GLY A 403 -22.96 -2.99 11.22
C GLY A 403 -22.99 -2.18 12.52
N ASN A 404 -24.03 -2.34 13.33
CA ASN A 404 -24.16 -1.70 14.64
C ASN A 404 -23.13 -2.23 15.65
N LEU A 405 -22.96 -3.56 15.74
CA LEU A 405 -21.94 -4.20 16.59
C LEU A 405 -20.52 -3.78 16.18
N ALA A 406 -20.31 -3.63 14.87
CA ALA A 406 -19.07 -3.15 14.28
C ALA A 406 -18.87 -1.63 14.39
N LYS A 407 -19.84 -0.89 14.94
CA LYS A 407 -19.81 0.57 15.11
C LYS A 407 -19.53 1.30 13.79
N TRP A 408 -20.22 0.89 12.73
CA TRP A 408 -20.13 1.58 11.45
C TRP A 408 -20.67 3.01 11.58
N PRO A 409 -20.01 3.97 10.92
CA PRO A 409 -20.26 5.39 11.06
C PRO A 409 -21.69 5.71 10.64
N THR A 410 -22.35 6.54 11.45
CA THR A 410 -23.70 7.08 11.18
C THR A 410 -23.65 8.55 10.76
N GLU A 411 -22.50 9.23 10.91
CA GLU A 411 -22.30 10.66 10.65
C GLU A 411 -21.24 10.92 9.58
N GLN A 412 -21.27 12.10 8.95
CA GLN A 412 -20.34 12.47 7.88
C GLN A 412 -18.98 12.86 8.46
N PHE A 413 -17.91 12.49 7.77
CA PHE A 413 -16.54 12.90 8.10
C PHE A 413 -16.05 13.89 7.05
N GLU A 414 -15.59 15.07 7.46
CA GLU A 414 -14.87 15.96 6.56
C GLU A 414 -13.39 15.55 6.50
N PRO A 415 -12.86 15.17 5.33
CA PRO A 415 -11.47 14.75 5.22
C PRO A 415 -10.55 15.95 5.47
N THR A 416 -9.67 15.82 6.46
CA THR A 416 -8.52 16.71 6.60
C THR A 416 -7.34 16.13 5.81
N GLN A 417 -7.07 16.73 4.66
CA GLN A 417 -5.89 16.54 3.78
C GLN A 417 -5.96 15.47 2.67
N PRO A 418 -5.22 15.65 1.54
CA PRO A 418 -5.17 14.70 0.45
C PRO A 418 -4.26 13.49 0.72
N PHE A 419 -4.75 12.36 0.24
CA PHE A 419 -4.09 11.08 0.00
C PHE A 419 -2.68 11.20 -0.60
N LEU A 420 -1.63 10.78 0.13
CA LEU A 420 -0.34 10.45 -0.48
C LEU A 420 -0.31 8.95 -0.77
N TYR A 421 -0.66 8.60 -2.01
CA TYR A 421 -0.55 7.24 -2.56
C TYR A 421 0.73 6.50 -2.14
N ARG A 422 1.86 7.24 -2.08
CA ARG A 422 3.18 6.73 -1.70
C ARG A 422 3.23 6.20 -0.26
N GLN A 423 2.59 6.88 0.69
CA GLN A 423 2.57 6.46 2.10
C GLN A 423 1.84 5.13 2.27
N VAL A 424 0.73 4.95 1.55
CA VAL A 424 -0.05 3.70 1.54
C VAL A 424 0.77 2.55 0.99
N MET A 425 1.41 2.75 -0.16
CA MET A 425 2.24 1.71 -0.79
C MET A 425 3.45 1.33 0.10
N GLY A 426 4.03 2.30 0.80
CA GLY A 426 5.13 2.05 1.73
C GLY A 426 4.74 1.19 2.92
N GLN A 427 3.62 1.52 3.57
CA GLN A 427 3.14 0.73 4.71
C GLN A 427 2.81 -0.71 4.30
N ILE A 428 2.17 -0.90 3.14
CA ILE A 428 1.83 -2.22 2.63
C ILE A 428 3.08 -3.02 2.30
N ALA A 429 4.11 -2.40 1.72
CA ALA A 429 5.33 -3.10 1.38
C ALA A 429 6.11 -3.55 2.62
N VAL A 430 6.18 -2.71 3.66
CA VAL A 430 6.78 -3.08 4.95
C VAL A 430 6.01 -4.23 5.60
N GLU A 431 4.68 -4.13 5.63
CA GLU A 431 3.84 -5.17 6.23
C GLU A 431 3.95 -6.50 5.48
N TRP A 432 4.00 -6.46 4.14
CA TRP A 432 4.21 -7.66 3.32
C TRP A 432 5.54 -8.35 3.61
N ARG A 433 6.63 -7.59 3.75
CA ARG A 433 7.94 -8.17 4.08
C ARG A 433 7.95 -8.84 5.43
N LYS A 434 7.26 -8.24 6.40
CA LYS A 434 7.09 -8.84 7.72
C LYS A 434 6.36 -10.17 7.63
N ILE A 435 5.22 -10.21 6.92
CA ILE A 435 4.44 -11.44 6.68
C ILE A 435 5.30 -12.50 5.98
N TRP A 436 6.01 -12.11 4.92
CA TRP A 436 6.87 -13.00 4.16
C TRP A 436 7.95 -13.62 5.04
N LYS A 437 8.69 -12.79 5.77
CA LYS A 437 9.75 -13.24 6.69
C LYS A 437 9.19 -14.23 7.72
N GLU A 438 8.13 -13.85 8.42
CA GLU A 438 7.48 -14.71 9.42
C GLU A 438 7.02 -16.05 8.84
N THR A 439 6.49 -16.03 7.61
CA THR A 439 6.04 -17.26 6.94
C THR A 439 7.21 -18.13 6.51
N THR A 440 8.24 -17.55 5.88
CA THR A 440 9.45 -18.30 5.51
C THR A 440 10.19 -18.84 6.73
N GLU A 441 10.13 -18.18 7.88
CA GLU A 441 10.68 -18.71 9.13
C GLU A 441 9.83 -19.86 9.67
N LYS A 442 8.50 -19.77 9.58
CA LYS A 442 7.58 -20.85 9.99
C LYS A 442 7.71 -22.10 9.11
N TYR A 443 7.94 -21.92 7.81
CA TYR A 443 8.06 -22.98 6.81
C TYR A 443 9.49 -23.05 6.24
N ALA A 444 10.51 -22.90 7.10
CA ALA A 444 11.90 -22.79 6.67
C ALA A 444 12.41 -23.97 5.83
N ASP A 445 11.87 -25.16 6.07
CA ASP A 445 12.21 -26.39 5.38
C ASP A 445 11.33 -26.65 4.13
N ASP A 446 10.32 -25.83 3.90
CA ASP A 446 9.33 -25.99 2.82
C ASP A 446 8.88 -24.63 2.27
N ILE A 447 9.74 -24.03 1.43
CA ILE A 447 9.45 -22.74 0.79
C ILE A 447 8.21 -22.83 -0.12
N GLU A 448 7.95 -23.99 -0.72
CA GLU A 448 6.78 -24.20 -1.57
C GLU A 448 5.50 -24.26 -0.74
N GLY A 449 5.51 -24.95 0.40
CA GLY A 449 4.47 -24.88 1.41
C GLY A 449 4.29 -23.49 2.02
N ALA A 450 5.36 -22.72 2.21
CA ALA A 450 5.29 -21.32 2.64
C ALA A 450 4.50 -20.46 1.65
N ASN A 451 4.76 -20.68 0.35
CA ASN A 451 4.10 -20.01 -0.76
C ASN A 451 2.63 -20.42 -0.83
N ASN A 452 2.37 -21.72 -0.80
CA ASN A 452 1.02 -22.29 -0.82
C ASN A 452 0.20 -21.85 0.41
N ALA A 453 0.80 -21.75 1.60
CA ALA A 453 0.15 -21.30 2.83
C ALA A 453 -0.26 -19.81 2.78
N LEU A 454 0.50 -18.99 2.05
CA LEU A 454 0.09 -17.61 1.72
C LEU A 454 -1.02 -17.58 0.66
N GLY A 455 -1.32 -18.71 0.00
CA GLY A 455 -2.25 -18.82 -1.11
C GLY A 455 -1.66 -18.36 -2.44
N PHE A 456 -0.33 -18.41 -2.61
CA PHE A 456 0.37 -17.87 -3.78
C PHE A 456 1.62 -18.67 -4.15
N ASN A 457 1.80 -19.02 -5.43
CA ASN A 457 3.15 -19.15 -5.98
C ASN A 457 3.85 -17.80 -5.83
N ALA A 458 4.79 -17.67 -4.90
CA ALA A 458 5.23 -16.39 -4.36
C ALA A 458 5.85 -15.44 -5.38
N LYS A 459 4.97 -14.63 -5.95
CA LYS A 459 5.15 -13.22 -6.23
C LYS A 459 3.88 -12.62 -5.67
N PHE A 460 4.03 -11.61 -4.81
CA PHE A 460 2.90 -10.85 -4.27
C PHE A 460 1.80 -10.78 -5.35
N PRO A 461 0.55 -11.21 -5.14
CA PRO A 461 -0.48 -11.28 -6.20
C PRO A 461 -0.76 -9.95 -6.92
N LEU A 462 -0.07 -8.89 -6.50
CA LEU A 462 -0.04 -7.56 -7.08
C LEU A 462 1.06 -7.36 -8.14
N LEU A 463 2.00 -8.32 -8.30
CA LEU A 463 3.11 -8.30 -9.24
C LEU A 463 3.14 -9.59 -10.08
N LYS A 464 3.21 -9.46 -11.40
CA LYS A 464 3.37 -10.56 -12.37
C LYS A 464 4.79 -10.54 -12.94
N GLY A 465 5.37 -11.69 -13.30
CA GLY A 465 6.61 -11.77 -14.11
C GLY A 465 7.92 -11.91 -13.33
N GLU A 466 9.09 -11.78 -13.98
CA GLU A 466 10.46 -11.87 -13.43
C GLU A 466 10.77 -10.87 -12.28
N ASP A 467 9.79 -10.04 -11.92
CA ASP A 467 9.73 -9.17 -10.75
C ASP A 467 9.72 -9.97 -9.44
N THR A 468 10.84 -10.64 -9.16
CA THR A 468 11.24 -10.91 -7.79
C THR A 468 11.43 -9.57 -7.11
N LEU A 469 10.87 -9.40 -5.91
CA LEU A 469 11.11 -8.21 -5.10
C LEU A 469 12.54 -8.32 -4.55
N THR A 470 13.55 -8.18 -5.42
CA THR A 470 14.93 -8.02 -5.01
C THR A 470 14.96 -6.82 -4.08
N LEU A 471 15.55 -6.92 -2.91
CA LEU A 471 15.70 -5.74 -2.07
C LEU A 471 16.55 -4.71 -2.85
N PRO A 472 16.35 -3.39 -2.64
CA PRO A 472 17.32 -2.42 -3.11
C PRO A 472 18.71 -2.89 -2.64
N LYS A 473 19.65 -3.11 -3.57
CA LYS A 473 21.00 -3.55 -3.20
C LYS A 473 21.70 -2.53 -2.30
N THR A 474 21.24 -1.28 -2.35
CA THR A 474 21.73 -0.12 -1.61
C THR A 474 20.60 0.56 -0.84
N LEU A 475 20.87 0.89 0.42
CA LEU A 475 19.97 1.64 1.30
C LEU A 475 20.51 3.05 1.52
N PRO A 476 19.67 4.04 1.87
CA PRO A 476 20.18 5.35 2.27
C PRO A 476 21.15 5.23 3.44
N ARG A 477 22.29 5.93 3.35
CA ARG A 477 23.18 6.11 4.50
C ARG A 477 22.52 7.06 5.50
N VAL A 478 22.57 6.68 6.78
CA VAL A 478 22.00 7.47 7.88
C VAL A 478 23.14 8.22 8.57
N LEU A 479 22.93 9.50 8.87
CA LEU A 479 23.86 10.28 9.69
C LEU A 479 23.43 10.25 11.18
N PRO A 480 24.34 10.00 12.14
CA PRO A 480 24.01 9.99 13.56
C PRO A 480 23.49 11.36 14.04
N ARG A 481 22.36 11.38 14.74
CA ARG A 481 21.77 12.61 15.34
C ARG A 481 22.64 13.18 16.47
N GLU A 482 23.36 12.33 17.20
CA GLU A 482 23.97 12.68 18.49
C GLU A 482 25.45 13.10 18.41
N ARG A 483 26.07 13.16 17.22
CA ARG A 483 27.37 13.84 17.09
C ARG A 483 27.12 15.34 17.29
N ARG A 484 27.11 15.77 18.56
CA ARG A 484 27.14 17.18 19.00
C ARG A 484 28.43 17.81 18.49
N ALA A 485 28.51 18.11 17.21
CA ALA A 485 29.53 19.00 16.70
C ALA A 485 29.20 20.39 17.26
N ALA A 486 30.03 20.88 18.19
CA ALA A 486 30.11 22.31 18.48
C ALA A 486 30.66 22.99 17.22
N GLY A 487 29.76 23.27 16.28
CA GLY A 487 30.09 23.50 14.89
C GLY A 487 29.46 24.74 14.28
N VAL A 488 29.94 25.13 13.10
CA VAL A 488 29.36 26.19 12.30
C VAL A 488 28.10 25.64 11.63
N GLU A 489 26.96 26.27 11.86
CA GLU A 489 25.71 25.95 11.15
C GLU A 489 25.74 26.54 9.74
N LEU A 490 25.54 25.67 8.75
CA LEU A 490 25.57 26.07 7.35
C LEU A 490 24.33 25.54 6.61
N ARG A 491 23.68 26.42 5.83
CA ARG A 491 22.61 26.04 4.90
C ARG A 491 23.18 25.96 3.50
N ILE A 492 23.30 24.74 2.98
CA ILE A 492 23.80 24.46 1.63
C ILE A 492 22.58 24.25 0.73
N MET A 493 22.61 24.85 -0.46
CA MET A 493 21.53 24.73 -1.45
C MET A 493 22.09 24.25 -2.79
N SER A 494 21.36 23.35 -3.46
CA SER A 494 21.55 23.07 -4.88
C SER A 494 20.37 23.63 -5.66
N PHE A 495 20.65 24.32 -6.77
CA PHE A 495 19.60 24.99 -7.54
C PHE A 495 19.94 25.16 -9.02
N ASN A 496 19.31 24.37 -9.87
CA ASN A 496 19.22 24.60 -11.30
C ASN A 496 18.25 25.76 -11.52
N ILE A 497 18.76 26.87 -12.07
CA ILE A 497 18.00 28.12 -12.23
C ILE A 497 17.38 28.25 -13.62
N TRP A 498 17.35 27.17 -14.42
CA TRP A 498 16.71 27.04 -15.72
C TRP A 498 16.87 28.26 -16.63
N ASN A 499 18.10 28.38 -17.14
CA ASN A 499 18.53 29.52 -17.92
C ASN A 499 18.33 30.84 -17.16
N GLY A 500 18.83 30.93 -15.92
CA GLY A 500 18.76 32.16 -15.12
C GLY A 500 17.36 32.64 -14.74
N GLY A 501 16.33 31.83 -14.93
CA GLY A 501 14.90 32.14 -14.75
C GLY A 501 14.21 32.56 -16.04
N PHE A 502 14.95 32.79 -17.13
CA PHE A 502 14.43 33.29 -18.39
C PHE A 502 13.50 32.29 -19.08
N SER A 503 13.74 30.98 -18.93
CA SER A 503 12.84 29.96 -19.48
C SER A 503 11.47 29.94 -18.81
N SER A 504 11.39 30.41 -17.55
CA SER A 504 10.11 30.64 -16.85
C SER A 504 9.51 32.02 -17.10
N GLY A 505 10.13 32.83 -17.98
CA GLY A 505 9.69 34.20 -18.26
C GLY A 505 10.05 35.22 -17.16
N TYR A 506 10.91 34.86 -16.20
CA TYR A 506 11.33 35.76 -15.12
C TYR A 506 12.74 36.31 -15.35
N PRO A 507 13.00 37.57 -14.93
CA PRO A 507 14.35 38.13 -14.96
C PRO A 507 15.24 37.49 -13.88
N ILE A 508 16.56 37.56 -14.09
CA ILE A 508 17.57 37.02 -13.15
C ILE A 508 17.46 37.57 -11.72
N GLU A 509 16.93 38.79 -11.54
CA GLU A 509 16.65 39.37 -10.21
C GLU A 509 15.62 38.56 -9.42
N HIS A 510 14.69 37.89 -10.08
CA HIS A 510 13.67 37.07 -9.43
C HIS A 510 14.28 35.78 -8.90
N THR A 511 15.22 35.20 -9.65
CA THR A 511 16.07 34.09 -9.20
C THR A 511 16.90 34.49 -7.97
N ALA A 512 17.47 35.70 -7.95
CA ALA A 512 18.18 36.22 -6.77
C ALA A 512 17.25 36.36 -5.56
N LYS A 513 16.02 36.86 -5.73
CA LYS A 513 15.00 36.93 -4.67
C LYS A 513 14.67 35.55 -4.11
N ALA A 514 14.58 34.51 -4.96
CA ALA A 514 14.37 33.14 -4.51
C ALA A 514 15.55 32.65 -3.65
N ILE A 515 16.80 32.88 -4.08
CA ILE A 515 18.01 32.52 -3.31
C ILE A 515 18.04 33.23 -1.95
N LEU A 516 17.72 34.52 -1.90
CA LEU A 516 17.67 35.27 -0.64
C LEU A 516 16.56 34.74 0.28
N ALA A 517 15.37 34.49 -0.28
CA ALA A 517 14.24 33.94 0.47
C ALA A 517 14.50 32.53 0.99
N SER A 518 15.34 31.73 0.30
CA SER A 518 15.71 30.38 0.72
C SER A 518 16.43 30.39 2.07
N GLY A 519 17.19 31.46 2.34
CA GLY A 519 18.05 31.60 3.51
C GLY A 519 19.38 30.88 3.37
N ALA A 520 19.68 30.24 2.24
CA ALA A 520 20.94 29.54 2.02
C ALA A 520 22.16 30.44 2.29
N ASP A 521 23.25 29.81 2.69
CA ASP A 521 24.53 30.46 2.97
C ASP A 521 25.57 30.17 1.88
N VAL A 522 25.48 29.00 1.25
CA VAL A 522 26.25 28.60 0.07
C VAL A 522 25.32 27.92 -0.93
N VAL A 523 25.42 28.26 -2.21
CA VAL A 523 24.56 27.73 -3.27
C VAL A 523 25.40 27.24 -4.45
N GLY A 524 25.24 25.97 -4.82
CA GLY A 524 25.66 25.45 -6.12
C GLY A 524 24.56 25.69 -7.15
N LEU A 525 24.87 26.46 -8.19
CA LEU A 525 23.94 26.87 -9.23
C LEU A 525 24.22 26.11 -10.53
N GLN A 526 23.18 25.64 -11.22
CA GLN A 526 23.25 25.05 -12.55
C GLN A 526 22.43 25.87 -13.55
N GLU A 527 22.71 25.75 -14.85
CA GLU A 527 22.01 26.49 -15.91
C GLU A 527 22.06 28.03 -15.82
N CYS A 528 23.23 28.57 -15.50
CA CYS A 528 23.51 29.99 -15.34
C CYS A 528 23.69 30.76 -16.67
N SER A 529 22.85 30.53 -17.69
CA SER A 529 22.86 31.33 -18.92
C SER A 529 21.49 31.82 -19.35
N THR A 530 21.41 32.65 -20.40
CA THR A 530 20.13 32.95 -21.06
C THR A 530 19.67 31.76 -21.90
N THR A 531 18.41 31.80 -22.34
CA THR A 531 17.98 31.05 -23.52
C THR A 531 18.87 31.41 -24.73
N GLN A 532 18.92 30.54 -25.74
CA GLN A 532 19.71 30.85 -26.95
C GLN A 532 19.10 32.04 -27.69
N ILE A 533 19.89 33.09 -27.89
CA ILE A 533 19.54 34.25 -28.72
C ILE A 533 20.55 34.28 -29.87
N ASN A 534 20.09 34.15 -31.11
CA ASN A 534 20.93 34.08 -32.31
C ASN A 534 22.04 33.01 -32.23
N GLY A 535 21.71 31.83 -31.68
CA GLY A 535 22.64 30.70 -31.54
C GLY A 535 23.69 30.85 -30.43
N LYS A 536 23.62 31.90 -29.61
CA LYS A 536 24.55 32.12 -28.48
C LYS A 536 23.78 32.22 -27.15
N ARG A 537 24.40 31.70 -26.08
CA ARG A 537 23.94 31.85 -24.70
C ARG A 537 24.79 32.93 -24.01
N LYS A 538 24.16 33.85 -23.28
CA LYS A 538 24.89 34.80 -22.42
C LYS A 538 25.06 34.19 -21.04
N TYR A 539 26.28 34.17 -20.49
CA TYR A 539 26.52 33.76 -19.11
C TYR A 539 25.94 34.79 -18.13
N MET A 540 25.17 34.30 -17.14
CA MET A 540 24.34 35.14 -16.28
C MET A 540 24.78 35.18 -14.81
N LEU A 541 25.79 34.40 -14.39
CA LEU A 541 26.27 34.46 -13.01
C LEU A 541 26.78 35.87 -12.59
N PRO A 542 27.51 36.62 -13.45
CA PRO A 542 27.92 37.98 -13.13
C PRO A 542 26.76 38.98 -13.07
N GLU A 543 25.61 38.67 -13.69
CA GLU A 543 24.39 39.48 -13.55
C GLU A 543 23.64 39.10 -12.27
N LEU A 544 23.54 37.81 -11.96
CA LEU A 544 22.94 37.32 -10.72
C LEU A 544 23.60 37.93 -9.47
N ILE A 545 24.95 37.99 -9.45
CA ILE A 545 25.68 38.47 -8.28
C ILE A 545 25.42 39.95 -7.97
N LYS A 546 25.06 40.77 -8.97
CA LYS A 546 24.67 42.18 -8.77
C LYS A 546 23.41 42.31 -7.90
N HIS A 547 22.60 41.25 -7.83
CA HIS A 547 21.39 41.16 -7.03
C HIS A 547 21.57 40.35 -5.73
N LEU A 548 22.79 39.91 -5.42
CA LEU A 548 23.16 39.20 -4.18
C LEU A 548 24.25 40.01 -3.45
N PRO A 549 23.90 41.17 -2.86
CA PRO A 549 24.89 42.05 -2.25
C PRO A 549 25.65 41.34 -1.11
N GLY A 550 26.98 41.46 -1.12
CA GLY A 550 27.87 40.85 -0.12
C GLY A 550 28.19 39.36 -0.33
N TRP A 551 27.75 38.77 -1.44
CA TRP A 551 28.09 37.40 -1.79
C TRP A 551 29.35 37.33 -2.67
N TYR A 552 30.13 36.28 -2.46
CA TYR A 552 31.23 35.85 -3.32
C TYR A 552 30.70 34.88 -4.37
N TYR A 553 31.35 34.84 -5.53
CA TYR A 553 31.03 33.85 -6.55
C TYR A 553 32.31 33.27 -7.17
N SER A 554 32.19 32.03 -7.65
CA SER A 554 33.20 31.37 -8.47
C SER A 554 32.57 31.01 -9.80
N ASP A 555 33.14 31.56 -10.87
CA ASP A 555 32.86 31.13 -12.22
C ASP A 555 33.59 29.81 -12.48
N GLN A 556 32.83 28.72 -12.58
CA GLN A 556 33.38 27.39 -12.87
C GLN A 556 33.47 27.14 -14.37
N LYS A 557 34.06 28.13 -15.08
CA LYS A 557 34.22 28.30 -16.54
C LYS A 557 33.86 27.08 -17.39
N LEU A 558 33.02 27.32 -18.42
CA LEU A 558 32.88 26.39 -19.55
C LEU A 558 34.26 26.15 -20.17
N ARG A 559 34.71 24.89 -20.21
CA ARG A 559 35.96 24.54 -20.88
C ARG A 559 35.86 24.82 -22.38
N GLU A 560 36.92 25.36 -22.97
CA GLU A 560 36.99 25.61 -24.42
C GLU A 560 36.84 24.31 -25.26
N THR A 561 37.09 23.14 -24.67
CA THR A 561 37.06 21.82 -25.33
C THR A 561 35.72 21.09 -25.24
N SER A 562 34.70 21.67 -24.61
CA SER A 562 33.37 21.05 -24.58
C SER A 562 32.63 21.32 -25.89
N GLU A 563 32.60 20.36 -26.81
CA GLU A 563 31.71 20.40 -27.96
C GLU A 563 30.24 20.29 -27.50
N GLY A 564 29.38 21.20 -27.97
CA GLY A 564 27.95 21.29 -27.66
C GLY A 564 27.54 22.53 -26.82
N PRO A 565 26.28 22.99 -26.87
CA PRO A 565 25.81 24.18 -26.16
C PRO A 565 25.63 23.91 -24.66
N ARG A 566 26.72 23.70 -23.93
CA ARG A 566 26.66 23.44 -22.48
C ARG A 566 26.19 24.67 -21.72
N ASN A 567 25.22 24.47 -20.83
CA ASN A 567 24.71 25.52 -19.97
C ASN A 567 25.68 25.70 -18.78
N PRO A 568 26.31 26.88 -18.61
CA PRO A 568 27.31 27.11 -17.57
C PRO A 568 26.72 26.96 -16.16
N TRP A 569 27.57 26.72 -15.17
CA TRP A 569 27.21 26.59 -13.75
C TRP A 569 28.17 27.41 -12.89
N GLY A 570 27.94 27.47 -11.57
CA GLY A 570 28.85 28.15 -10.66
C GLY A 570 28.45 28.06 -9.19
N VAL A 571 29.25 28.64 -8.32
CA VAL A 571 28.98 28.68 -6.88
C VAL A 571 28.85 30.11 -6.41
N VAL A 572 27.86 30.39 -5.55
CA VAL A 572 27.77 31.64 -4.79
C VAL A 572 27.79 31.34 -3.30
N SER A 573 28.41 32.22 -2.51
CA SER A 573 28.65 32.01 -1.09
C SER A 573 28.62 33.33 -0.32
N LYS A 574 28.02 33.37 0.86
CA LYS A 574 28.16 34.50 1.80
C LYS A 574 29.56 34.59 2.43
N PHE A 575 30.33 33.51 2.29
CA PHE A 575 31.68 33.37 2.84
C PHE A 575 32.72 33.48 1.72
N PRO A 576 33.93 34.01 2.00
CA PRO A 576 34.99 34.14 1.01
C PRO A 576 35.34 32.82 0.33
N ILE A 577 35.37 32.84 -1.00
CA ILE A 577 35.93 31.76 -1.83
C ILE A 577 37.42 32.05 -2.01
N VAL A 578 38.27 31.17 -1.51
CA VAL A 578 39.73 31.42 -1.41
C VAL A 578 40.56 30.60 -2.39
N ASN A 579 40.00 29.53 -2.97
CA ASN A 579 40.69 28.71 -3.97
C ASN A 579 39.68 27.89 -4.79
N THR A 580 40.12 27.36 -5.92
CA THR A 580 39.39 26.40 -6.76
C THR A 580 40.26 25.16 -7.03
N THR A 581 39.64 24.00 -7.24
CA THR A 581 40.37 22.77 -7.60
C THR A 581 40.92 22.85 -9.03
N GLU A 582 41.85 21.94 -9.36
CA GLU A 582 42.58 21.90 -10.63
C GLU A 582 41.65 21.85 -11.84
N LEU A 583 40.59 21.03 -11.76
CA LEU A 583 39.60 20.89 -12.82
C LEU A 583 38.45 21.90 -12.70
N GLY A 584 38.41 22.69 -11.62
CA GLY A 584 37.44 23.76 -11.38
C GLY A 584 36.10 23.32 -10.78
N PHE A 585 35.90 22.04 -10.47
CA PHE A 585 34.63 21.53 -9.90
C PHE A 585 34.42 21.90 -8.44
N GLY A 586 35.51 21.99 -7.66
CA GLY A 586 35.47 22.28 -6.23
C GLY A 586 35.91 23.72 -5.93
N VAL A 587 35.23 24.37 -5.01
CA VAL A 587 35.62 25.68 -4.47
C VAL A 587 35.91 25.58 -2.97
N LYS A 588 37.03 26.16 -2.54
CA LYS A 588 37.42 26.23 -1.13
C LYS A 588 36.85 27.49 -0.50
N ILE A 589 36.06 27.33 0.56
CA ILE A 589 35.34 28.41 1.24
C ILE A 589 35.87 28.56 2.66
N GLN A 590 36.16 29.78 3.09
CA GLN A 590 36.65 30.10 4.43
C GLN A 590 35.51 30.53 5.36
N LEU A 591 35.27 29.78 6.44
CA LEU A 591 34.07 29.93 7.28
C LEU A 591 34.23 30.91 8.48
N ASN A 592 35.46 31.30 8.82
CA ASN A 592 35.74 32.08 10.04
C ASN A 592 35.54 33.60 9.89
N ASN A 593 35.37 34.10 8.67
CA ASN A 593 35.02 35.51 8.49
C ASN A 593 33.51 35.67 8.73
N HIS A 594 33.14 36.60 9.61
CA HIS A 594 31.74 36.97 9.84
C HIS A 594 31.01 37.15 8.51
N ARG A 595 29.74 36.69 8.45
CA ARG A 595 28.80 37.07 7.38
C ARG A 595 28.99 38.56 7.09
N HIS A 596 29.21 38.92 5.82
CA HIS A 596 29.48 40.29 5.43
C HIS A 596 28.44 41.23 6.08
N PRO A 597 28.84 42.32 6.77
CA PRO A 597 27.90 43.35 7.19
C PRO A 597 27.17 43.88 5.96
N GLU A 598 25.90 44.23 6.08
CA GLU A 598 24.98 44.58 4.97
C GLU A 598 25.36 45.87 4.17
N THR A 599 26.63 46.30 4.17
CA THR A 599 27.10 47.53 3.51
C THR A 599 28.36 47.29 2.67
N GLU A 600 28.18 47.50 1.36
CA GLU A 600 29.08 47.70 0.21
C GLU A 600 30.20 46.68 -0.12
N PRO A 601 30.28 46.20 -1.39
CA PRO A 601 31.29 45.22 -1.83
C PRO A 601 32.57 45.88 -2.34
N SER A 602 33.74 45.29 -2.03
CA SER A 602 34.97 45.50 -2.80
C SER A 602 35.15 44.38 -3.83
N TYR A 603 35.09 44.76 -5.10
CA TYR A 603 35.46 43.98 -6.28
C TYR A 603 36.89 43.43 -6.19
N ILE A 604 37.12 42.14 -6.47
CA ILE A 604 38.44 41.60 -6.83
C ILE A 604 38.29 40.83 -8.15
N GLY A 605 38.40 41.56 -9.26
CA GLY A 605 38.94 40.99 -10.49
C GLY A 605 40.44 41.24 -10.49
N LEU A 606 41.26 40.19 -10.55
CA LEU A 606 42.69 40.35 -10.81
C LEU A 606 43.04 39.70 -12.17
N PRO A 607 43.78 40.41 -13.05
CA PRO A 607 44.38 39.82 -14.24
C PRO A 607 45.58 38.91 -13.89
N GLU A 608 45.85 37.98 -14.80
CA GLU A 608 46.75 36.81 -14.70
C GLU A 608 48.22 37.05 -14.29
N ASN A 609 48.70 38.31 -14.20
CA ASN A 609 50.13 38.62 -14.13
C ASN A 609 50.65 39.18 -12.79
N GLN A 610 49.92 39.02 -11.68
CA GLN A 610 50.42 39.37 -10.33
C GLN A 610 50.15 38.28 -9.28
N TYR A 611 50.55 37.04 -9.57
CA TYR A 611 50.82 36.09 -8.49
C TYR A 611 52.22 36.39 -7.92
N PRO A 612 52.40 36.61 -6.60
CA PRO A 612 53.73 36.62 -6.02
C PRO A 612 54.32 35.21 -6.12
N SER A 613 55.55 35.11 -6.62
CA SER A 613 56.30 33.85 -6.66
C SER A 613 56.39 33.25 -5.25
N THR A 614 56.08 31.97 -5.14
CA THR A 614 56.29 31.19 -3.91
C THR A 614 57.78 31.19 -3.56
N THR A 615 58.17 32.00 -2.57
CA THR A 615 59.43 31.80 -1.85
C THR A 615 59.15 31.89 -0.36
N ARG A 616 59.40 30.77 0.33
CA ARG A 616 59.33 30.64 1.79
C ARG A 616 60.17 31.73 2.46
N SER A 617 59.62 32.36 3.51
CA SER A 617 60.43 32.91 4.60
C SER A 617 59.76 32.64 5.94
N ARG A 618 60.50 31.96 6.82
CA ARG A 618 60.24 31.89 8.27
C ARG A 618 60.72 33.21 8.87
N THR A 619 59.94 33.85 9.75
CA THR A 619 60.35 34.17 11.14
C THR A 619 59.28 34.94 11.95
N SER A 620 58.96 34.34 13.11
CA SER A 620 58.71 34.87 14.47
C SER A 620 57.66 35.96 14.82
N SER A 621 56.71 35.50 15.67
CA SER A 621 56.21 36.06 16.95
C SER A 621 55.46 37.40 16.97
N SER A 622 54.40 37.64 17.74
CA SER A 622 53.47 36.88 18.60
C SER A 622 52.57 37.93 19.25
N SER A 623 51.25 37.79 19.22
CA SER A 623 50.38 38.37 20.27
C SER A 623 49.03 37.65 20.29
N LEU A 624 48.72 37.11 21.46
CA LEU A 624 47.59 36.25 21.79
C LEU A 624 46.25 37.03 21.81
N TYR A 625 45.30 36.58 20.98
CA TYR A 625 43.87 36.47 21.30
C TYR A 625 43.42 35.08 20.82
N GLY A 626 42.43 34.50 21.51
CA GLY A 626 42.05 33.08 21.47
C GLY A 626 41.88 32.46 20.08
N ASN A 627 42.18 31.17 20.03
CA ASN A 627 42.41 30.30 18.88
C ASN A 627 41.19 30.15 17.94
N ASP A 628 40.96 31.12 17.04
CA ASP A 628 40.04 30.98 15.90
C ASP A 628 40.78 30.26 14.75
N SER A 629 40.94 28.94 14.86
CA SER A 629 41.55 28.15 13.78
C SER A 629 40.69 28.31 12.51
N THR A 630 41.23 28.96 11.46
CA THR A 630 40.54 29.14 10.18
C THR A 630 39.92 27.84 9.68
N ARG A 631 38.59 27.75 9.69
CA ARG A 631 37.83 26.60 9.18
C ARG A 631 37.57 26.78 7.70
N PHE A 632 37.65 25.68 6.97
CA PHE A 632 37.36 25.63 5.55
C PHE A 632 36.32 24.56 5.25
N MET A 633 35.67 24.71 4.11
CA MET A 633 34.93 23.63 3.47
C MET A 633 35.22 23.63 1.97
N TYR A 634 34.96 22.49 1.33
CA TYR A 634 34.85 22.41 -0.13
C TYR A 634 33.39 22.22 -0.54
N LEU A 635 32.93 23.04 -1.46
CA LEU A 635 31.72 22.79 -2.23
C LEU A 635 32.11 22.39 -3.65
N PHE A 636 31.84 21.14 -4.01
CA PHE A 636 31.84 20.70 -5.39
C PHE A 636 30.48 20.97 -6.01
N ASN A 637 30.44 21.39 -7.26
CA ASN A 637 29.21 21.65 -7.99
C ASN A 637 29.30 21.13 -9.42
N CYS A 638 28.21 20.55 -9.93
CA CYS A 638 28.15 20.02 -11.29
C CYS A 638 26.79 20.17 -11.96
N HIS A 639 26.82 20.14 -13.29
CA HIS A 639 25.66 19.94 -14.15
C HIS A 639 26.07 18.93 -15.22
N LEU A 640 25.76 17.65 -14.98
CA LEU A 640 26.20 16.54 -15.83
C LEU A 640 25.49 16.58 -17.18
N TYR A 641 26.08 15.99 -18.22
CA TYR A 641 25.53 16.04 -19.57
C TYR A 641 24.10 15.45 -19.67
N TYR A 642 23.15 16.23 -20.19
CA TYR A 642 21.72 15.92 -20.12
C TYR A 642 21.18 14.99 -21.21
N PHE A 643 21.93 14.75 -22.28
CA PHE A 643 21.43 14.08 -23.49
C PHE A 643 22.21 12.79 -23.84
N PRO A 644 21.57 11.70 -24.30
CA PRO A 644 20.11 11.47 -24.25
C PRO A 644 19.62 11.32 -22.80
N TYR A 645 18.31 11.48 -22.61
CA TYR A 645 17.68 11.38 -21.29
C TYR A 645 16.92 10.07 -21.13
N GLN A 646 17.58 9.10 -20.49
CA GLN A 646 17.15 7.71 -20.39
C GLN A 646 15.79 7.49 -19.70
N PRO A 647 15.41 8.25 -18.65
CA PRO A 647 14.07 8.12 -18.06
C PRO A 647 12.94 8.38 -19.07
N PHE A 648 13.09 9.36 -19.97
CA PHE A 648 12.11 9.58 -21.05
C PHE A 648 12.10 8.41 -22.04
N GLN A 649 13.27 7.86 -22.37
CA GLN A 649 13.37 6.70 -23.25
C GLN A 649 12.66 5.46 -22.67
N LEU A 650 12.72 5.26 -21.35
CA LEU A 650 12.01 4.17 -20.64
C LEU A 650 10.51 4.44 -20.47
N LEU A 651 10.13 5.69 -20.17
CA LEU A 651 8.74 6.11 -20.00
C LEU A 651 7.99 6.32 -21.34
N LYS A 652 8.67 6.10 -22.47
CA LYS A 652 8.16 6.32 -23.82
C LYS A 652 7.69 7.75 -24.06
N ILE A 653 8.40 8.71 -23.47
CA ILE A 653 8.19 10.15 -23.67
C ILE A 653 9.11 10.58 -24.83
N PRO A 654 8.58 11.13 -25.94
CA PRO A 654 9.41 11.62 -27.04
C PRO A 654 10.36 12.74 -26.58
N TYR A 655 11.63 12.66 -26.98
CA TYR A 655 12.64 13.68 -26.68
C TYR A 655 13.70 13.72 -27.79
N ASP A 656 13.53 14.68 -28.70
CA ASP A 656 14.18 14.70 -30.02
C ASP A 656 14.03 13.34 -30.76
N ASP A 657 14.96 13.01 -31.65
CA ASP A 657 14.95 11.79 -32.47
C ASP A 657 15.56 10.56 -31.74
N GLN A 658 15.55 10.55 -30.40
CA GLN A 658 16.17 9.46 -29.63
C GLN A 658 15.31 8.19 -29.58
N PRO A 659 15.91 6.99 -29.72
CA PRO A 659 15.16 5.74 -29.65
C PRO A 659 14.68 5.47 -28.23
N PHE A 660 13.53 4.79 -28.10
CA PHE A 660 13.07 4.29 -26.81
C PHE A 660 13.87 3.08 -26.34
N LEU A 661 14.07 2.97 -25.02
CA LEU A 661 14.74 1.84 -24.37
C LEU A 661 13.68 0.97 -23.69
N SER A 662 13.97 -0.32 -23.52
CA SER A 662 13.00 -1.27 -22.92
C SER A 662 13.54 -2.02 -21.70
N THR A 663 14.84 -1.93 -21.43
CA THR A 663 15.48 -2.64 -20.31
C THR A 663 16.25 -1.69 -19.39
N ALA A 664 16.46 -2.11 -18.14
CA ALA A 664 17.26 -1.35 -17.17
C ALA A 664 18.72 -1.26 -17.61
N GLU A 665 19.24 -2.35 -18.17
CA GLU A 665 20.63 -2.51 -18.61
C GLU A 665 20.98 -1.53 -19.72
N GLU A 666 20.11 -1.39 -20.73
CA GLU A 666 20.27 -0.40 -21.80
C GLU A 666 20.30 1.03 -21.25
N ALA A 667 19.41 1.33 -20.30
CA ALA A 667 19.34 2.66 -19.68
C ALA A 667 20.59 2.97 -18.85
N ILE A 668 21.07 2.00 -18.08
CA ILE A 668 22.30 2.15 -17.28
C ILE A 668 23.51 2.37 -18.18
N GLU A 669 23.66 1.58 -19.24
CA GLU A 669 24.79 1.72 -20.17
C GLU A 669 24.74 3.05 -20.92
N SER A 670 23.57 3.42 -21.46
CA SER A 670 23.38 4.71 -22.12
C SER A 670 23.71 5.89 -21.20
N CYS A 671 23.31 5.81 -19.92
CA CYS A 671 23.63 6.82 -18.92
C CYS A 671 25.13 6.90 -18.63
N ARG A 672 25.83 5.76 -18.48
CA ARG A 672 27.29 5.71 -18.30
C ARG A 672 28.03 6.34 -19.47
N VAL A 673 27.61 6.06 -20.70
CA VAL A 673 28.19 6.65 -21.91
C VAL A 673 27.98 8.17 -21.95
N ALA A 674 26.78 8.64 -21.60
CA ALA A 674 26.42 10.05 -21.68
C ALA A 674 27.18 10.93 -20.67
N ARG A 675 27.31 10.47 -19.41
CA ARG A 675 27.78 11.32 -18.30
C ARG A 675 28.76 10.68 -17.31
N GLY A 676 29.11 9.39 -17.49
CA GLY A 676 29.98 8.64 -16.57
C GLY A 676 31.37 9.25 -16.39
N LYS A 677 32.04 9.62 -17.48
CA LYS A 677 33.40 10.22 -17.42
C LYS A 677 33.45 11.54 -16.64
N GLU A 678 32.36 12.31 -16.66
CA GLU A 678 32.26 13.57 -15.92
C GLU A 678 32.16 13.30 -14.42
N MET A 679 31.31 12.35 -14.04
CA MET A 679 31.17 11.93 -12.65
C MET A 679 32.47 11.32 -12.12
N GLU A 680 33.19 10.52 -12.93
CA GLU A 680 34.52 10.00 -12.58
C GLU A 680 35.53 11.12 -12.31
N ALA A 681 35.55 12.16 -13.15
CA ALA A 681 36.46 13.30 -12.97
C ALA A 681 36.16 14.07 -11.67
N ILE A 682 34.88 14.32 -11.38
CA ILE A 682 34.44 15.00 -10.15
C ILE A 682 34.82 14.18 -8.92
N LEU A 683 34.47 12.90 -8.89
CA LEU A 683 34.80 12.00 -7.79
C LEU A 683 36.32 11.83 -7.62
N GLY A 684 37.08 11.89 -8.71
CA GLY A 684 38.54 11.92 -8.71
C GLY A 684 39.11 13.14 -7.98
N GLU A 685 38.59 14.34 -8.24
CA GLU A 685 39.00 15.54 -7.49
C GLU A 685 38.57 15.50 -6.03
N ILE A 686 37.34 15.07 -5.75
CA ILE A 686 36.85 14.89 -4.37
C ILE A 686 37.81 13.97 -3.60
N ARG A 687 38.22 12.85 -4.20
CA ARG A 687 39.17 11.92 -3.59
C ARG A 687 40.53 12.59 -3.32
N LYS A 688 41.10 13.28 -4.31
CA LYS A 688 42.37 14.02 -4.14
C LYS A 688 42.29 15.02 -2.99
N VAL A 689 41.22 15.82 -2.92
CA VAL A 689 41.02 16.80 -1.84
C VAL A 689 40.83 16.09 -0.50
N ALA A 690 40.04 15.02 -0.46
CA ALA A 690 39.82 14.25 0.76
C ALA A 690 41.13 13.65 1.32
N GLU A 691 42.04 13.20 0.46
CA GLU A 691 43.35 12.67 0.85
C GLU A 691 44.31 13.77 1.33
N GLN A 692 44.29 14.94 0.69
CA GLN A 692 45.16 16.07 1.01
C GLN A 692 44.71 16.86 2.24
N GLU A 693 43.40 16.98 2.46
CA GLU A 693 42.77 17.80 3.50
C GLU A 693 41.77 16.96 4.32
N LYS A 694 42.30 16.17 5.26
CA LYS A 694 41.52 15.18 6.04
C LYS A 694 40.46 15.79 6.96
N ASP A 695 40.70 16.99 7.46
CA ASP A 695 39.85 17.64 8.47
C ASP A 695 38.89 18.66 7.85
N VAL A 696 38.86 18.79 6.53
CA VAL A 696 38.00 19.75 5.81
C VAL A 696 36.73 19.06 5.32
N SER A 697 35.56 19.65 5.61
CA SER A 697 34.29 19.09 5.16
C SER A 697 34.11 19.26 3.65
N ILE A 698 33.58 18.22 2.99
CA ILE A 698 33.42 18.17 1.54
C ILE A 698 31.95 17.86 1.20
N PHE A 699 31.37 18.69 0.34
CA PHE A 699 30.01 18.54 -0.16
C PHE A 699 29.99 18.57 -1.68
N LEU A 700 28.99 17.94 -2.27
CA LEU A 700 28.73 17.95 -3.71
C LEU A 700 27.27 18.34 -3.95
N THR A 701 27.06 19.44 -4.67
CA THR A 701 25.75 19.85 -5.19
C THR A 701 25.69 19.60 -6.68
N GLY A 702 24.49 19.42 -7.23
CA GLY A 702 24.39 19.42 -8.68
C GLY A 702 23.12 18.82 -9.25
N ASP A 703 22.97 19.11 -10.53
CA ASP A 703 22.04 18.43 -11.42
C ASP A 703 22.79 17.30 -12.13
N PHE A 704 22.41 16.06 -11.81
CA PHE A 704 23.07 14.88 -12.36
C PHE A 704 22.45 14.41 -13.67
N ASN A 705 21.34 15.03 -14.11
CA ASN A 705 20.54 14.61 -15.26
C ASN A 705 20.17 13.11 -15.25
N GLU A 706 20.06 12.52 -14.07
CA GLU A 706 19.52 11.18 -13.84
C GLU A 706 18.75 11.13 -12.51
N PRO A 707 17.78 10.22 -12.37
CA PRO A 707 17.14 9.93 -11.10
C PRO A 707 18.13 9.34 -10.09
N SER A 708 17.78 9.42 -8.80
CA SER A 708 18.47 8.66 -7.77
C SER A 708 18.28 7.16 -7.99
N HIS A 709 19.34 6.37 -7.81
CA HIS A 709 19.24 4.91 -7.71
C HIS A 709 18.33 4.46 -6.55
N LEU A 710 18.03 5.35 -5.59
CA LEU A 710 17.09 5.11 -4.50
C LEU A 710 15.62 5.37 -4.90
N ASP A 711 15.36 5.90 -6.11
CA ASP A 711 14.01 6.26 -6.58
C ASP A 711 13.39 5.21 -7.50
N TRP A 712 14.21 4.41 -8.18
CA TRP A 712 13.79 3.37 -9.13
C TRP A 712 14.08 1.98 -8.54
N THR A 713 13.44 1.71 -7.40
CA THR A 713 13.61 0.49 -6.62
C THR A 713 12.46 -0.49 -6.86
N PRO A 714 12.60 -1.76 -6.46
CA PRO A 714 11.50 -2.74 -6.52
C PRO A 714 10.27 -2.28 -5.73
N LEU A 715 10.47 -1.50 -4.67
CA LEU A 715 9.42 -0.86 -3.89
C LEU A 715 8.70 0.26 -4.66
N SER A 716 9.41 1.08 -5.43
CA SER A 716 8.78 2.16 -6.20
C SER A 716 8.08 1.65 -7.47
N VAL A 717 8.58 0.56 -8.06
CA VAL A 717 7.89 -0.20 -9.12
C VAL A 717 6.63 -0.86 -8.57
N LEU A 718 6.72 -1.52 -7.41
CA LEU A 718 5.54 -2.05 -6.71
C LEU A 718 4.55 -0.94 -6.39
N ALA A 719 5.04 0.23 -5.98
CA ALA A 719 4.23 1.41 -5.76
C ALA A 719 3.58 1.93 -7.06
N GLY A 720 3.95 1.44 -8.25
CA GLY A 720 3.49 1.95 -9.54
C GLY A 720 4.01 3.35 -9.87
N LEU A 721 5.09 3.77 -9.20
CA LEU A 721 5.74 5.07 -9.42
C LEU A 721 6.69 5.00 -10.61
N GLN A 722 7.30 3.84 -10.85
CA GLN A 722 8.27 3.59 -11.91
C GLN A 722 7.91 2.34 -12.72
N PRO A 723 8.25 2.27 -14.02
CA PRO A 723 7.89 1.16 -14.89
C PRO A 723 8.76 -0.08 -14.68
N LEU A 724 9.98 0.10 -14.20
CA LEU A 724 10.94 -0.96 -13.92
C LEU A 724 11.99 -0.47 -12.91
N VAL A 725 12.75 -1.41 -12.38
CA VAL A 725 13.83 -1.18 -11.42
C VAL A 725 15.07 -0.73 -12.19
N VAL A 726 15.69 0.38 -11.80
CA VAL A 726 16.90 0.90 -12.47
C VAL A 726 17.89 1.41 -11.43
N GLU A 727 19.09 0.81 -11.43
CA GLU A 727 20.22 1.24 -10.60
C GLU A 727 20.96 2.40 -11.30
N TRP A 728 20.42 3.62 -11.18
CA TRP A 728 20.97 4.81 -11.86
C TRP A 728 22.45 5.08 -11.49
N PRO A 729 23.36 5.12 -12.48
CA PRO A 729 24.78 4.93 -12.22
C PRO A 729 25.49 6.12 -11.56
N MET A 730 25.14 7.38 -11.83
CA MET A 730 25.91 8.53 -11.30
C MET A 730 25.71 8.69 -9.78
N THR A 731 24.47 8.61 -9.31
CA THR A 731 24.15 8.66 -7.88
C THR A 731 24.65 7.42 -7.14
N GLU A 732 24.67 6.25 -7.80
CA GLU A 732 25.28 5.03 -7.25
C GLU A 732 26.81 5.17 -7.12
N MET A 733 27.47 5.79 -8.10
CA MET A 733 28.90 6.11 -8.03
C MET A 733 29.20 7.07 -6.87
N ALA A 734 28.38 8.10 -6.66
CA ALA A 734 28.51 8.99 -5.50
C ALA A 734 28.42 8.19 -4.19
N TYR A 735 27.38 7.37 -4.07
CA TYR A 735 27.16 6.52 -2.91
C TYR A 735 28.34 5.57 -2.64
N LYS A 736 28.87 4.91 -3.67
CA LYS A 736 30.05 4.02 -3.59
C LYS A 736 31.33 4.78 -3.21
N ALA A 737 31.44 6.06 -3.59
CA ALA A 737 32.55 6.92 -3.20
C ALA A 737 32.48 7.41 -1.73
N GLY A 738 31.43 7.04 -0.99
CA GLY A 738 31.27 7.40 0.41
C GLY A 738 30.39 8.63 0.65
N LEU A 739 29.85 9.24 -0.41
CA LEU A 739 28.97 10.39 -0.30
C LEU A 739 27.58 9.97 0.22
N VAL A 740 27.06 10.76 1.15
CA VAL A 740 25.74 10.59 1.77
C VAL A 740 24.78 11.60 1.17
N ASP A 741 23.66 11.11 0.63
CA ASP A 741 22.56 11.96 0.15
C ASP A 741 21.87 12.65 1.33
N LEU A 742 22.08 13.97 1.47
CA LEU A 742 21.59 14.73 2.62
C LEU A 742 20.07 14.95 2.60
N TRP A 743 19.41 14.82 1.44
CA TRP A 743 17.95 14.83 1.36
C TRP A 743 17.37 13.57 2.00
N ARG A 744 17.94 12.40 1.69
CA ARG A 744 17.46 11.09 2.20
C ARG A 744 18.01 10.72 3.57
N ALA A 745 19.13 11.29 3.99
CA ALA A 745 19.65 11.12 5.36
C ALA A 745 18.77 11.81 6.42
N TYR A 746 17.86 12.71 6.00
CA TYR A 746 16.93 13.39 6.89
C TYR A 746 15.88 12.44 7.49
N ARG A 747 15.64 12.59 8.80
CA ARG A 747 14.57 11.90 9.54
C ARG A 747 13.65 12.91 10.22
N PRO A 748 12.39 13.10 9.78
CA PRO A 748 11.42 13.89 10.55
C PRO A 748 11.12 13.21 11.89
N HIS A 749 10.79 13.99 12.91
CA HIS A 749 10.28 13.43 14.17
C HIS A 749 8.93 12.76 13.92
N THR A 750 8.87 11.43 14.03
CA THR A 750 7.61 10.76 14.35
C THR A 750 7.43 10.88 15.86
N SER A 751 6.74 11.92 16.31
CA SER A 751 6.24 11.96 17.68
C SER A 751 5.23 10.84 17.85
N SER A 752 5.69 9.65 18.24
CA SER A 752 4.90 8.65 18.93
C SER A 752 4.66 9.15 20.36
N GLY A 753 3.88 10.21 20.47
CA GLY A 753 3.40 10.75 21.71
C GLY A 753 1.89 10.73 21.64
N THR A 754 1.27 9.88 22.45
CA THR A 754 -0.13 9.97 22.89
C THR A 754 -0.68 11.38 22.75
N VAL A 755 -1.73 11.53 21.94
CA VAL A 755 -2.56 12.74 21.93
C VAL A 755 -3.23 12.84 23.30
N SER A 756 -2.56 13.47 24.26
CA SER A 756 -3.25 14.05 25.40
C SER A 756 -3.98 15.28 24.87
N SER A 757 -5.31 15.17 24.78
CA SER A 757 -6.22 16.28 24.53
C SER A 757 -5.86 17.49 25.41
N PRO A 758 -6.13 18.73 24.94
CA PRO A 758 -5.88 19.92 25.74
C PRO A 758 -6.85 19.92 26.92
N THR A 759 -6.34 19.62 28.12
CA THR A 759 -7.11 19.82 29.34
C THR A 759 -7.18 21.32 29.62
N SER A 760 -8.41 21.84 29.63
CA SER A 760 -8.73 23.15 30.15
C SER A 760 -8.26 23.26 31.62
N PRO A 761 -7.81 24.45 32.06
CA PRO A 761 -7.47 24.65 33.46
C PRO A 761 -8.76 24.86 34.24
N ASN A 762 -9.10 23.94 35.15
CA ASN A 762 -9.84 24.27 36.37
C ASN A 762 -9.82 23.09 37.35
N GLY A 763 -9.65 23.44 38.63
CA GLY A 763 -9.30 22.51 39.68
C GLY A 763 -10.46 21.62 40.15
N SER A 764 -10.11 20.52 40.81
CA SER A 764 -10.35 20.34 42.24
C SER A 764 -9.97 18.93 42.68
N SER A 765 -9.55 18.86 43.92
CA SER A 765 -9.03 17.72 44.69
C SER A 765 -10.04 16.61 44.96
N ASN A 766 -9.49 15.41 45.26
CA ASN A 766 -10.00 14.25 46.03
C ASN A 766 -9.81 12.95 45.19
N GLY A 767 -9.21 11.85 45.62
CA GLY A 767 -8.73 11.37 46.91
C GLY A 767 -8.86 9.84 46.95
N PHE A 768 -7.72 9.12 46.91
CA PHE A 768 -7.50 7.76 47.45
C PHE A 768 -8.28 6.54 46.85
N PRO A 769 -7.93 5.27 47.17
CA PRO A 769 -6.89 4.48 46.48
C PRO A 769 -7.36 3.03 46.19
N TYR A 770 -6.59 2.14 45.52
CA TYR A 770 -6.66 0.70 45.83
C TYR A 770 -5.41 -0.09 45.39
N ASN A 771 -4.80 -0.74 46.39
CA ASN A 771 -3.92 -1.93 46.50
C ASN A 771 -3.43 -2.61 45.21
N ARG A 772 -2.14 -2.92 44.96
CA ARG A 772 -1.01 -3.48 45.74
C ARG A 772 -1.14 -4.97 46.09
N SER A 773 -0.02 -5.68 45.80
CA SER A 773 0.45 -7.01 46.30
C SER A 773 0.07 -8.19 45.41
N ASN A 774 0.91 -9.18 45.06
CA ASN A 774 2.29 -9.61 45.37
C ASN A 774 2.72 -10.53 44.17
N SER A 775 3.97 -10.91 43.88
CA SER A 775 5.06 -11.37 44.75
C SER A 775 6.41 -11.39 44.01
N ILE A 776 7.45 -11.23 44.82
CA ILE A 776 8.89 -11.22 44.57
C ILE A 776 9.43 -12.64 44.33
N ASN A 777 10.48 -12.76 43.49
CA ASN A 777 11.66 -13.54 43.84
C ASN A 777 12.91 -12.99 43.15
N SER A 778 13.86 -12.57 43.98
CA SER A 778 15.20 -12.09 43.64
C SER A 778 16.22 -13.19 43.92
N ILE A 779 17.15 -13.47 42.99
CA ILE A 779 18.49 -14.00 43.31
C ILE A 779 19.54 -13.36 42.39
N ASN A 780 20.67 -13.03 43.00
CA ASN A 780 21.80 -12.22 42.56
C ASN A 780 22.62 -12.76 41.38
N GLY A 781 23.05 -11.82 40.52
CA GLY A 781 24.45 -11.53 40.20
C GLY A 781 25.35 -12.61 39.60
N SER A 782 25.53 -12.56 38.27
CA SER A 782 26.83 -12.81 37.63
C SER A 782 26.89 -12.08 36.28
N ILE A 783 27.96 -11.31 36.11
CA ILE A 783 28.36 -10.61 34.88
C ILE A 783 28.36 -11.61 33.71
N GLY A 784 27.50 -11.37 32.73
CA GLY A 784 27.39 -12.16 31.51
C GLY A 784 27.07 -11.26 30.33
N SER A 785 27.99 -11.23 29.37
CA SER A 785 27.88 -10.69 28.01
C SER A 785 26.44 -10.45 27.56
N ARG A 786 26.02 -9.18 27.52
CA ARG A 786 24.80 -8.78 26.82
C ARG A 786 25.13 -8.86 25.32
N THR A 787 24.78 -9.98 24.71
CA THR A 787 24.77 -10.12 23.26
C THR A 787 23.80 -9.08 22.71
N ASP A 788 24.32 -8.16 21.92
CA ASP A 788 23.58 -7.22 21.08
C ASP A 788 22.72 -8.02 20.10
N ILE A 789 21.51 -8.39 20.53
CA ILE A 789 20.48 -8.94 19.66
C ILE A 789 19.77 -7.76 19.00
N ASP A 790 20.32 -7.39 17.84
CA ASP A 790 19.65 -6.94 16.62
C ASP A 790 18.75 -5.69 16.65
N ASP A 791 19.37 -4.51 16.83
CA ASP A 791 18.77 -3.21 16.45
C ASP A 791 18.99 -2.88 14.95
N THR A 792 19.66 -3.76 14.20
CA THR A 792 20.01 -3.50 12.79
C THR A 792 18.82 -3.69 11.85
N SER A 793 17.93 -4.62 12.17
CA SER A 793 16.66 -4.82 11.46
C SER A 793 15.74 -3.60 11.57
N SER A 794 15.65 -2.99 12.76
CA SER A 794 14.81 -1.82 13.02
C SER A 794 15.29 -0.58 12.24
N GLU A 795 16.60 -0.37 12.16
CA GLU A 795 17.19 0.76 11.44
C GLU A 795 17.11 0.60 9.92
N ARG A 796 17.20 -0.64 9.42
CA ARG A 796 17.00 -0.98 8.00
C ARG A 796 15.56 -0.68 7.58
N ASP A 797 14.57 -1.18 8.32
CA ASP A 797 13.15 -0.95 8.01
C ASP A 797 12.79 0.54 8.03
N LYS A 798 13.38 1.31 8.96
CA LYS A 798 13.22 2.77 9.03
C LYS A 798 13.85 3.48 7.82
N ALA A 799 15.04 3.07 7.38
CA ALA A 799 15.71 3.67 6.23
C ALA A 799 14.92 3.44 4.94
N GLU A 800 14.38 2.24 4.75
CA GLU A 800 13.52 1.91 3.60
C GLU A 800 12.21 2.67 3.63
N ARG A 801 11.57 2.77 4.80
CA ARG A 801 10.37 3.58 5.00
C ARG A 801 10.62 5.05 4.65
N ALA A 802 11.77 5.61 5.00
CA ALA A 802 12.13 6.98 4.67
C ALA A 802 12.26 7.22 3.14
N VAL A 803 12.79 6.25 2.39
CA VAL A 803 12.81 6.32 0.91
C VAL A 803 11.40 6.40 0.35
N ILE A 804 10.43 5.71 0.95
CA ILE A 804 9.06 5.68 0.45
C ILE A 804 8.25 6.90 0.91
N GLU A 805 8.50 7.40 2.13
CA GLU A 805 7.81 8.55 2.70
C GLU A 805 8.32 9.89 2.13
N ARG A 806 9.61 10.00 1.76
CA ARG A 806 10.18 11.17 1.06
C ARG A 806 11.10 10.75 -0.09
N PRO A 807 10.57 10.17 -1.18
CA PRO A 807 11.39 9.64 -2.28
C PRO A 807 12.16 10.70 -3.06
N GLY A 808 12.14 11.98 -2.67
CA GLY A 808 12.83 13.07 -3.38
C GLY A 808 12.31 13.34 -4.79
N MET A 809 11.65 12.37 -5.44
CA MET A 809 11.27 12.35 -6.85
C MET A 809 12.22 13.21 -7.65
N THR A 810 13.47 12.77 -7.69
CA THR A 810 14.53 13.58 -8.29
C THR A 810 14.21 13.91 -9.74
N TRP A 811 13.45 13.02 -10.42
CA TRP A 811 13.10 13.09 -11.83
C TRP A 811 11.81 12.29 -12.19
N SER A 812 11.35 12.41 -13.44
CA SER A 812 10.05 11.97 -13.99
C SER A 812 9.52 10.59 -13.54
N VAL A 813 8.20 10.50 -13.33
CA VAL A 813 7.47 9.31 -12.88
C VAL A 813 6.38 8.91 -13.86
N LEU A 814 5.90 7.67 -13.77
CA LEU A 814 4.78 7.18 -14.60
C LEU A 814 3.53 8.07 -14.41
N ARG A 815 2.95 8.51 -15.54
CA ARG A 815 1.59 9.07 -15.61
C ARG A 815 0.79 8.41 -16.72
N THR A 816 -0.51 8.30 -16.52
CA THR A 816 -1.49 7.78 -17.50
C THR A 816 -1.91 8.83 -18.54
N GLU A 817 -1.55 10.10 -18.35
CA GLU A 817 -1.91 11.21 -19.23
C GLU A 817 -0.63 12.02 -19.50
N VAL A 818 -0.18 11.99 -20.74
CA VAL A 818 0.96 12.79 -21.23
C VAL A 818 0.42 14.19 -21.49
N ASP A 819 0.69 15.13 -20.59
CA ASP A 819 0.53 16.56 -20.87
C ASP A 819 1.86 17.05 -21.45
N GLU A 820 1.82 17.54 -22.70
CA GLU A 820 2.98 18.06 -23.44
C GLU A 820 3.59 19.34 -22.81
N THR A 821 2.97 19.87 -21.75
CA THR A 821 3.41 21.10 -21.05
C THR A 821 3.96 20.86 -19.64
N ASP A 822 4.20 19.60 -19.24
CA ASP A 822 4.60 19.25 -17.87
C ASP A 822 6.10 19.47 -17.59
N HIS A 823 6.39 20.21 -16.52
CA HIS A 823 7.71 20.27 -15.88
C HIS A 823 7.64 19.38 -14.63
N TYR A 824 8.08 18.12 -14.76
CA TYR A 824 8.15 17.15 -13.66
C TYR A 824 8.78 17.77 -12.40
N ASP A 825 8.35 17.36 -11.20
CA ASP A 825 9.09 17.71 -9.97
C ASP A 825 10.51 17.17 -10.11
N ARG A 826 11.48 18.04 -10.38
CA ARG A 826 12.89 17.72 -10.44
C ARG A 826 13.56 18.31 -9.23
N ILE A 827 14.31 17.52 -8.46
CA ILE A 827 15.11 18.05 -7.34
C ILE A 827 16.58 17.79 -7.63
N ASP A 828 17.41 18.80 -7.36
CA ASP A 828 18.86 18.67 -7.45
C ASP A 828 19.42 17.99 -6.21
N PHE A 829 20.67 17.51 -6.29
CA PHE A 829 21.27 16.74 -5.21
C PHE A 829 22.11 17.60 -4.26
N ILE A 830 22.13 17.20 -2.99
CA ILE A 830 23.15 17.62 -2.02
C ILE A 830 23.73 16.37 -1.36
N PHE A 831 25.01 16.14 -1.58
CA PHE A 831 25.77 15.06 -0.99
C PHE A 831 26.81 15.61 -0.01
N GLY A 832 27.03 14.89 1.08
CA GLY A 832 28.11 15.15 2.04
C GLY A 832 29.03 13.93 2.19
N LEU A 833 30.35 14.16 2.23
CA LEU A 833 31.31 13.08 2.49
C LEU A 833 31.55 12.93 4.00
N ASP A 834 30.86 11.98 4.63
CA ASP A 834 31.01 11.72 6.07
C ASP A 834 32.31 10.94 6.37
N ARG A 835 33.17 11.49 7.22
CA ARG A 835 34.46 10.92 7.61
C ARG A 835 34.67 11.05 9.11
N GLU A 836 35.44 10.15 9.71
CA GLU A 836 35.78 10.26 11.14
C GLU A 836 36.49 11.58 11.48
N SER A 837 37.37 12.06 10.60
CA SER A 837 38.13 13.31 10.77
C SER A 837 37.34 14.58 10.45
N SER A 838 36.25 14.48 9.70
CA SER A 838 35.37 15.60 9.34
C SER A 838 33.91 15.12 9.30
N PRO A 839 33.32 14.82 10.48
CA PRO A 839 31.99 14.25 10.55
C PRO A 839 30.92 15.25 10.13
N ILE A 840 29.89 14.77 9.45
CA ILE A 840 28.74 15.60 9.04
C ILE A 840 27.56 15.30 9.96
N ALA A 841 27.05 16.33 10.65
CA ALA A 841 25.80 16.24 11.38
C ALA A 841 24.71 17.04 10.65
N LEU A 842 23.59 16.37 10.34
CA LEU A 842 22.44 17.03 9.73
C LEU A 842 21.53 17.58 10.84
N LYS A 843 21.30 18.89 10.85
CA LYS A 843 20.28 19.51 11.69
C LYS A 843 18.91 19.09 11.16
N GLU A 844 17.88 19.07 12.00
CA GLU A 844 16.55 18.48 11.78
C GLU A 844 15.72 19.01 10.59
N VAL A 845 16.31 19.51 9.49
CA VAL A 845 15.60 19.92 8.28
C VAL A 845 16.45 19.75 7.02
N ALA A 846 15.96 18.93 6.07
CA ALA A 846 16.23 19.06 4.65
C ALA A 846 14.94 19.53 3.95
N VAL A 847 15.00 20.64 3.20
CA VAL A 847 13.85 21.38 2.65
C VAL A 847 13.85 21.28 1.13
N LYS A 848 12.70 20.89 0.56
CA LYS A 848 12.38 21.08 -0.86
C LYS A 848 11.70 22.44 -1.01
N PHE A 849 12.31 23.32 -1.79
CA PHE A 849 11.91 24.71 -1.95
C PHE A 849 11.41 24.97 -3.38
N GLY A 850 10.20 25.49 -3.50
CA GLY A 850 9.55 25.70 -4.78
C GLY A 850 8.18 26.37 -4.69
N GLU A 851 7.30 26.12 -5.65
CA GLU A 851 5.92 26.60 -5.62
C GLU A 851 5.05 25.85 -4.59
N GLU A 852 3.89 26.36 -4.17
CA GLU A 852 3.12 25.80 -3.03
C GLU A 852 2.69 24.34 -3.22
N LEU A 853 2.19 24.03 -4.41
CA LEU A 853 1.85 22.69 -4.84
C LEU A 853 2.68 22.42 -6.08
N SER A 854 3.29 21.25 -6.12
CA SER A 854 3.67 20.71 -7.40
C SER A 854 2.43 20.39 -8.22
N ARG A 855 2.58 20.30 -9.54
CA ARG A 855 1.51 19.82 -10.42
C ARG A 855 1.13 18.35 -10.15
N SER A 856 1.95 17.61 -9.38
CA SER A 856 1.63 16.27 -8.86
C SER A 856 0.83 16.28 -7.55
N GLY A 857 0.50 17.47 -7.01
CA GLY A 857 -0.26 17.66 -5.78
C GLY A 857 0.58 17.57 -4.50
N GLU A 858 1.90 17.47 -4.61
CA GLU A 858 2.84 17.41 -3.49
C GLU A 858 3.18 18.82 -3.00
N LYS A 859 3.13 19.04 -1.68
CA LYS A 859 3.52 20.34 -1.10
C LYS A 859 5.04 20.45 -1.02
N ASN A 860 5.58 21.62 -1.37
CA ASN A 860 6.97 21.95 -1.03
C ASN A 860 7.07 22.34 0.44
N ASP A 861 8.16 21.94 1.11
CA ASP A 861 8.40 22.24 2.53
C ASP A 861 8.51 23.75 2.76
N LYS A 862 9.01 24.47 1.76
CA LYS A 862 9.07 25.92 1.72
C LYS A 862 8.59 26.43 0.37
N VAL A 863 7.91 27.57 0.39
CA VAL A 863 7.20 28.11 -0.78
C VAL A 863 7.75 29.46 -1.20
N PHE A 864 7.95 29.65 -2.50
CA PHE A 864 8.25 30.94 -3.13
C PHE A 864 7.46 31.07 -4.43
N LYS A 865 6.72 32.18 -4.57
CA LYS A 865 5.81 32.41 -5.69
C LYS A 865 6.03 33.79 -6.33
N PRO A 866 6.01 33.87 -7.68
CA PRO A 866 6.10 32.74 -8.60
C PRO A 866 7.47 32.05 -8.53
N TRP A 867 7.56 30.77 -8.89
CA TRP A 867 8.83 30.03 -8.86
C TRP A 867 9.60 30.21 -10.20
N PRO A 868 10.93 30.50 -10.18
CA PRO A 868 11.67 30.87 -11.40
C PRO A 868 12.27 29.70 -12.19
N SER A 869 12.06 28.44 -11.80
CA SER A 869 12.73 27.30 -12.42
C SER A 869 11.79 26.11 -12.60
N ASP A 870 12.08 25.21 -13.55
CA ASP A 870 11.43 23.91 -13.63
C ASP A 870 11.95 22.93 -12.56
N HIS A 871 13.11 23.21 -11.95
CA HIS A 871 13.67 22.45 -10.83
C HIS A 871 13.26 23.05 -9.48
N ARG A 872 13.02 22.18 -8.49
CA ARG A 872 12.87 22.55 -7.08
C ARG A 872 14.25 22.51 -6.44
N ALA A 873 14.57 23.55 -5.67
CA ALA A 873 15.82 23.58 -4.95
C ALA A 873 15.76 22.67 -3.72
N VAL A 874 16.89 22.05 -3.39
CA VAL A 874 17.06 21.35 -2.12
C VAL A 874 17.93 22.19 -1.21
N ILE A 875 17.62 22.21 0.09
CA ILE A 875 18.39 22.91 1.11
C ILE A 875 18.66 21.95 2.27
N ALA A 876 19.92 21.74 2.60
CA ALA A 876 20.34 20.95 3.75
C ALA A 876 20.98 21.86 4.81
N THR A 877 20.55 21.72 6.06
CA THR A 877 21.18 22.43 7.19
C THR A 877 22.14 21.49 7.91
N VAL A 878 23.43 21.80 7.86
CA VAL A 878 24.49 20.96 8.43
C VAL A 878 25.24 21.66 9.55
N LEU A 879 25.78 20.88 10.48
CA LEU A 879 26.69 21.30 11.54
C LEU A 879 28.07 20.69 11.28
N MET A 880 29.11 21.52 11.33
CA MET A 880 30.51 21.16 11.05
C MET A 880 31.49 21.65 12.11
#